data_AF-A0A0S4VAQ7-F1
#
_entry.id   AF-A0A0S4VAQ7-F1
#
_cell.length_a   1.000
_cell.length_b   1.000
_cell.length_c   1.000
_cell.angle_alpha   90.00
_cell.angle_beta   90.00
_cell.angle_gamma   90.00
#
_symmetry.space_group_name_H-M   'P 1'
#
loop_
_entity.id
_entity.type
_entity.pdbx_description
1 polymer ?
#
loop_
_entity_poly.entity_id
_entity_poly.type
_entity_poly.pdbx_seq_one_letter_code
_entity_poly.pdbx_strand_id
1 'polypeptide(L)'
;MREQVAQLTGRRFLDGYSSDEAQYRALIDNGVTYAKAWGLRPGVALTAAQMAQLTSDIVWLVEQEVTLPNGQTTRALVPQVYVHVKPGDLDGSGALIAGQSVSLNVSGDMVNQGSIAGRDVVSITAENVKNLGGRITGGDVAVRARTDLDNLGGIIDANNSLSAMAGRDLNVASTTRSNSNAQGSITNVSRIAGLYVTAPSGGTLVASAGRDLTLSGAQIGNASTGGQTIVAAARDLNLNTVETSNSQSIKWDNNNWRKDSTRQEVGSSIQTNGDLRLSAGNDLNARGASVTSEQGALVATAGNNVNLGAAQTTREVDEAHQFKGSSSWFSKKTITTRNTLSETTTQGTTFSGNTTYVQAGSDINVKGSNVVSTDGTTLIAKHDVNIDAATNSTTERHFREEKKSGLFSSGGIGFTIGTQQQSQDNQDARTTAAASTVGSTNGNVAIGAGNHYQQVGSNVVAPQGDITIQAKKVDILEAQETTHSTQETQFKQSGLTVAVTAPVIAAIQTAQQMGRAAGQTSDGRMKVLAGATTALAGKNAADAVAADPKSGGGVSISITVGGSKSQSKTTQDTSTAAGSKVVAGGNVNIQATGAGQDSTLTVQGSDIKGGGDVTLKADGDINLLAAKNTSDMQRSSSSMSGGVGVAISLSSNGAAFGVTANASGSRGKGDGSDVSWTNTHVSAGNTLTLESGGNTNLRGAVANGKQVVANVGGDLNIESLQDTSKYHSKDQSISGSVTVGYGFSGSASASQQKIDSDFASVTEQSGIKAGDKGFQVNVRGNTDLKGAVIASTDKAVQDGVNSLTTATLTQSEIHNHADYSASSIGMTLSGGKDVKGGRISPTGAGVGQDSGSASSTTTSGISGIAGNTAVRTGDAETGIAKIFDADKVQKDINAQMQITLAFSQQAGQAVSNYVEKNRGELIAQMKKATTEEERSAVQGKLDDLKLQERVMNILVGAVTGVGTAAVTKEGLSAAADEMRSLMIKDSAKFAGVTDGTTTYDNLSAESAGVRGDGYKVGGTRWDLDGLCGTDNKRCKVLEDENRRPILDANGKTQLALNEKGQVQFDPDAAGVKSLDDFLKTDEGKKLSGATGGIQGVKGTLFGVPYEAGSWQDKLIESFAGTHDMIGGKLSGLYDDQGNAKRARTDGEKYFHETWTMVAIPISAPFAMSEQLPSPVWNAISILLKAAK
;
A
#
# COMPACT_ATOMS: atom_id res chain seq x y z
N MET A 1 75.39 1.45 32.68
CA MET A 1 74.35 0.40 32.66
C MET A 1 73.17 0.75 33.56
N ARG A 2 73.31 0.82 34.89
CA ARG A 2 72.21 1.22 35.81
C ARG A 2 71.47 2.49 35.38
N GLU A 3 72.21 3.53 35.03
CA GLU A 3 71.63 4.79 34.54
C GLU A 3 70.92 4.65 33.19
N GLN A 4 71.45 3.83 32.28
CA GLN A 4 70.82 3.57 30.98
C GLN A 4 69.52 2.75 31.13
N VAL A 5 69.49 1.75 32.03
CA VAL A 5 68.26 1.03 32.38
C VAL A 5 67.23 1.98 32.97
N ALA A 6 67.65 2.84 33.90
CA ALA A 6 66.77 3.86 34.49
C ALA A 6 66.25 4.86 33.46
N GLN A 7 67.09 5.30 32.50
CA GLN A 7 66.68 6.21 31.43
C GLN A 7 65.74 5.57 30.42
N LEU A 8 65.94 4.29 30.08
CA LEU A 8 65.16 3.58 29.05
C LEU A 8 63.86 2.97 29.59
N THR A 9 63.77 2.70 30.90
CA THR A 9 62.64 1.97 31.49
C THR A 9 62.03 2.63 32.72
N GLY A 10 62.69 3.65 33.29
CA GLY A 10 62.33 4.22 34.59
C GLY A 10 62.67 3.33 35.80
N ARG A 11 63.33 2.18 35.60
CA ARG A 11 63.59 1.16 36.65
C ARG A 11 65.05 1.10 37.05
N ARG A 12 65.33 0.64 38.28
CA ARG A 12 66.70 0.30 38.71
C ARG A 12 67.16 -1.05 38.14
N PHE A 13 66.26 -2.03 38.10
CA PHE A 13 66.52 -3.37 37.57
C PHE A 13 65.44 -3.77 36.55
N LEU A 14 65.82 -4.60 35.57
CA LEU A 14 64.92 -5.26 34.63
C LEU A 14 64.25 -6.47 35.30
N ASP A 15 63.18 -6.97 34.70
CA ASP A 15 62.34 -8.01 35.31
C ASP A 15 63.13 -9.31 35.55
N GLY A 16 63.04 -9.84 36.78
CA GLY A 16 63.69 -11.10 37.17
C GLY A 16 65.08 -10.93 37.81
N TYR A 17 65.56 -9.70 37.98
CA TYR A 17 66.88 -9.42 38.58
C TYR A 17 66.77 -8.59 39.86
N SER A 18 67.62 -8.91 40.84
CA SER A 18 67.69 -8.23 42.14
C SER A 18 69.09 -7.69 42.47
N SER A 19 70.07 -7.85 41.57
CA SER A 19 71.43 -7.31 41.71
C SER A 19 71.99 -6.82 40.37
N ASP A 20 72.86 -5.81 40.44
CA ASP A 20 73.50 -5.21 39.25
C ASP A 20 74.35 -6.24 38.48
N GLU A 21 75.01 -7.16 39.19
CA GLU A 21 75.86 -8.20 38.60
C GLU A 21 75.05 -9.29 37.86
N ALA A 22 74.00 -9.82 38.50
CA ALA A 22 73.14 -10.84 37.88
C ALA A 22 72.44 -10.30 36.62
N GLN A 23 71.96 -9.05 36.70
CA GLN A 23 71.37 -8.35 35.55
C GLN A 23 72.41 -8.16 34.44
N TYR A 24 73.58 -7.59 34.76
CA TYR A 24 74.59 -7.31 33.74
C TYR A 24 75.04 -8.57 33.00
N ARG A 25 75.26 -9.66 33.74
CA ARG A 25 75.65 -10.95 33.17
C ARG A 25 74.58 -11.50 32.24
N ALA A 26 73.33 -11.54 32.69
CA ALA A 26 72.23 -12.04 31.87
C ALA A 26 72.01 -11.20 30.60
N LEU A 27 72.12 -9.87 30.70
CA LEU A 27 71.99 -8.98 29.54
C LEU A 27 73.13 -9.15 28.53
N ILE A 28 74.37 -9.41 28.99
CA ILE A 28 75.48 -9.75 28.11
C ILE A 28 75.28 -11.13 27.47
N ASP A 29 74.85 -12.14 28.23
CA ASP A 29 74.61 -13.49 27.71
C ASP A 29 73.49 -13.49 26.66
N ASN A 30 72.42 -12.71 26.88
CA ASN A 30 71.38 -12.46 25.89
C ASN A 30 71.93 -11.72 24.68
N GLY A 31 72.79 -10.71 24.89
CA GLY A 31 73.47 -9.97 23.81
C GLY A 31 74.34 -10.87 22.93
N VAL A 32 75.08 -11.80 23.52
CA VAL A 32 75.88 -12.81 22.80
C VAL A 32 74.97 -13.75 22.01
N THR A 33 73.86 -14.19 22.60
CA THR A 33 72.88 -15.07 21.95
C THR A 33 72.26 -14.38 20.73
N TYR A 34 71.82 -13.13 20.90
CA TYR A 34 71.28 -12.30 19.83
C TYR A 34 72.31 -12.03 18.73
N ALA A 35 73.54 -11.70 19.11
CA ALA A 35 74.62 -11.43 18.17
C ALA A 35 74.99 -12.63 17.30
N LYS A 36 74.99 -13.85 17.85
CA LYS A 36 75.20 -15.08 17.09
C LYS A 36 74.07 -15.34 16.10
N ALA A 37 72.82 -15.11 16.50
CA ALA A 37 71.66 -15.31 15.64
C ALA A 37 71.61 -14.32 14.46
N TRP A 38 72.09 -13.08 14.67
CA TRP A 38 71.98 -11.99 13.69
C TRP A 38 73.31 -11.54 13.07
N GLY A 39 74.41 -12.27 13.31
CA GLY A 39 75.72 -11.97 12.74
C GLY A 39 76.32 -10.62 13.16
N LEU A 40 75.98 -10.14 14.37
CA LEU A 40 76.39 -8.82 14.85
C LEU A 40 77.84 -8.82 15.32
N ARG A 41 78.55 -7.71 15.06
CA ARG A 41 79.93 -7.48 15.52
C ARG A 41 79.98 -6.39 16.59
N PRO A 42 80.63 -6.63 17.74
CA PRO A 42 80.85 -5.59 18.76
C PRO A 42 81.49 -4.34 18.13
N GLY A 43 81.03 -3.16 18.53
CA GLY A 43 81.43 -1.87 17.98
C GLY A 43 80.40 -1.23 17.05
N VAL A 44 79.44 -2.00 16.50
CA VAL A 44 78.36 -1.49 15.64
C VAL A 44 77.05 -1.44 16.42
N ALA A 45 76.42 -0.27 16.50
CA ALA A 45 75.10 -0.09 17.11
C ALA A 45 74.02 -0.87 16.34
N LEU A 46 72.99 -1.35 17.05
CA LEU A 46 71.83 -1.96 16.40
C LEU A 46 71.08 -0.95 15.53
N THR A 47 70.69 -1.36 14.32
CA THR A 47 69.75 -0.59 13.49
C THR A 47 68.33 -0.65 14.07
N ALA A 48 67.45 0.28 13.69
CA ALA A 48 66.05 0.29 14.13
C ALA A 48 65.32 -1.04 13.84
N ALA A 49 65.56 -1.65 12.68
CA ALA A 49 65.00 -2.95 12.33
C ALA A 49 65.52 -4.09 13.23
N GLN A 50 66.80 -4.05 13.59
CA GLN A 50 67.39 -5.03 14.52
C GLN A 50 66.97 -4.77 15.97
N MET A 51 66.65 -3.54 16.37
CA MET A 51 66.09 -3.26 17.69
C MET A 51 64.64 -3.78 17.80
N ALA A 52 63.83 -3.61 16.75
CA ALA A 52 62.44 -4.09 16.72
C ALA A 52 62.31 -5.63 16.76
N GLN A 53 63.38 -6.36 16.45
CA GLN A 53 63.43 -7.83 16.46
C GLN A 53 64.06 -8.42 17.72
N LEU A 54 64.41 -7.57 18.71
CA LEU A 54 64.87 -8.07 20.02
C LEU A 54 63.76 -8.90 20.65
N THR A 55 64.10 -10.10 21.14
CA THR A 55 63.20 -10.99 21.88
C THR A 55 63.51 -11.02 23.38
N SER A 56 64.59 -10.35 23.80
CA SER A 56 65.06 -10.23 25.18
C SER A 56 65.86 -8.95 25.34
N ASP A 57 65.92 -8.40 26.56
CA ASP A 57 66.78 -7.27 26.88
C ASP A 57 68.27 -7.67 26.75
N ILE A 58 69.09 -6.79 26.19
CA ILE A 58 70.51 -7.05 25.98
C ILE A 58 71.40 -5.87 26.40
N VAL A 59 72.66 -6.19 26.68
CA VAL A 59 73.75 -5.21 26.67
C VAL A 59 74.64 -5.52 25.48
N TRP A 60 74.93 -4.49 24.68
CA TRP A 60 75.75 -4.60 23.50
C TRP A 60 76.85 -3.54 23.51
N LEU A 61 78.06 -3.92 23.09
CA LEU A 61 79.21 -3.01 23.06
C LEU A 61 79.18 -2.18 21.79
N VAL A 62 79.09 -0.86 21.92
CA VAL A 62 79.05 0.09 20.80
C VAL A 62 80.27 0.99 20.87
N GLU A 63 80.88 1.28 19.72
CA GLU A 63 82.01 2.21 19.67
C GLU A 63 81.50 3.64 19.89
N GLN A 64 82.02 4.31 20.92
CA GLN A 64 81.70 5.71 21.25
C GLN A 64 83.00 6.49 21.51
N GLU A 65 82.99 7.79 21.20
CA GLU A 65 84.05 8.70 21.65
C GLU A 65 83.85 9.03 23.13
N VAL A 66 84.85 8.72 23.94
CA VAL A 66 84.84 8.97 25.39
C VAL A 66 85.97 9.93 25.73
N THR A 67 85.64 11.01 26.44
CA THR A 67 86.62 11.97 26.96
C THR A 67 87.23 11.43 28.25
N LEU A 68 88.53 11.19 28.24
CA LEU A 68 89.31 10.77 29.39
C LEU A 68 89.46 11.95 30.38
N PRO A 69 89.78 11.70 31.66
CA PRO A 69 89.91 12.75 32.69
C PRO A 69 90.95 13.84 32.37
N ASN A 70 91.85 13.59 31.42
CA ASN A 70 92.86 14.52 30.94
C ASN A 70 92.38 15.40 29.74
N GLY A 71 91.11 15.29 29.34
CA GLY A 71 90.52 16.03 28.22
C GLY A 71 90.76 15.43 26.83
N GLN A 72 91.47 14.29 26.70
CA GLN A 72 91.64 13.60 25.42
C GLN A 72 90.42 12.73 25.10
N THR A 73 89.92 12.79 23.87
CA THR A 73 88.89 11.88 23.37
C THR A 73 89.54 10.62 22.80
N THR A 74 89.00 9.45 23.11
CA THR A 74 89.41 8.17 22.52
C THR A 74 88.18 7.34 22.16
N ARG A 75 88.29 6.47 21.16
CA ARG A 75 87.21 5.53 20.81
C ARG A 75 87.27 4.32 21.74
N ALA A 76 86.20 4.08 22.46
CA ALA A 76 86.07 2.95 23.36
C ALA A 76 84.79 2.17 23.07
N LEU A 77 84.82 0.86 23.30
CA LEU A 77 83.63 0.04 23.33
C LEU A 77 82.88 0.27 24.63
N VAL A 78 81.75 0.96 24.55
CA VAL A 78 80.92 1.28 25.70
C VAL A 78 79.72 0.32 25.75
N PRO A 79 79.42 -0.29 26.92
CA PRO A 79 78.21 -1.06 27.10
C PRO A 79 76.97 -0.17 26.94
N GLN A 80 76.18 -0.47 25.92
CA GLN A 80 74.90 0.16 25.64
C GLN A 80 73.77 -0.84 25.88
N VAL A 81 72.77 -0.44 26.65
CA VAL A 81 71.57 -1.25 26.94
C VAL A 81 70.58 -1.08 25.80
N TYR A 82 70.05 -2.19 25.31
CA TYR A 82 68.91 -2.24 24.40
C TYR A 82 67.79 -3.05 25.07
N VAL A 83 66.64 -2.42 25.24
CA VAL A 83 65.49 -3.01 25.94
C VAL A 83 64.50 -3.53 24.90
N HIS A 84 64.03 -4.76 25.10
CA HIS A 84 62.92 -5.30 24.35
C HIS A 84 61.64 -4.57 24.79
N VAL A 85 60.96 -3.91 23.85
CA VAL A 85 59.77 -3.10 24.13
C VAL A 85 58.62 -4.01 24.59
N LYS A 86 58.22 -3.86 25.86
CA LYS A 86 57.04 -4.51 26.43
C LYS A 86 55.86 -3.53 26.47
N PRO A 87 54.60 -4.02 26.52
CA PRO A 87 53.44 -3.18 26.78
C PRO A 87 53.64 -2.39 28.09
N GLY A 88 53.65 -1.06 28.02
CA GLY A 88 53.89 -0.16 29.16
C GLY A 88 55.27 0.49 29.23
N ASP A 89 56.18 0.17 28.31
CA ASP A 89 57.48 0.84 28.18
C ASP A 89 57.37 2.18 27.43
N LEU A 90 58.39 3.04 27.58
CA LEU A 90 58.45 4.40 27.00
C LEU A 90 58.33 4.39 25.47
N ASP A 91 57.20 4.87 24.93
CA ASP A 91 56.95 5.00 23.48
C ASP A 91 57.18 6.42 22.93
N GLY A 92 57.62 7.35 23.78
CA GLY A 92 57.89 8.74 23.43
C GLY A 92 56.67 9.68 23.45
N SER A 93 55.50 9.24 23.94
CA SER A 93 54.25 10.00 23.86
C SER A 93 53.93 10.99 25.01
N GLY A 94 54.80 11.17 26.03
CA GLY A 94 54.60 12.17 27.09
C GLY A 94 55.46 12.00 28.34
N ALA A 95 55.18 12.81 29.38
CA ALA A 95 55.82 12.69 30.70
C ALA A 95 55.37 11.41 31.43
N LEU A 96 56.31 10.64 31.98
CA LEU A 96 56.07 9.35 32.64
C LEU A 96 56.57 9.36 34.09
N ILE A 97 55.73 8.89 35.03
CA ILE A 97 56.13 8.45 36.36
C ILE A 97 56.00 6.92 36.38
N ALA A 98 57.10 6.19 36.51
CA ALA A 98 57.09 4.72 36.49
C ALA A 98 57.83 4.11 37.71
N GLY A 99 57.37 2.94 38.16
CA GLY A 99 58.03 2.16 39.21
C GLY A 99 57.46 0.74 39.36
N GLN A 100 58.06 -0.07 40.23
CA GLN A 100 57.46 -1.36 40.63
C GLN A 100 56.15 -1.12 41.39
N SER A 101 56.19 -0.18 42.33
CA SER A 101 55.02 0.38 43.01
C SER A 101 55.13 1.90 43.04
N VAL A 102 54.05 2.59 42.73
CA VAL A 102 53.96 4.05 42.77
C VAL A 102 52.94 4.43 43.85
N SER A 103 53.39 5.15 44.88
CA SER A 103 52.52 5.64 45.96
C SER A 103 52.61 7.16 46.06
N LEU A 104 51.51 7.84 45.76
CA LEU A 104 51.38 9.30 45.79
C LEU A 104 50.37 9.71 46.86
N ASN A 105 50.84 10.41 47.89
CA ASN A 105 49.96 11.02 48.91
C ASN A 105 50.12 12.54 48.86
N VAL A 106 49.13 13.20 48.28
CA VAL A 106 49.11 14.63 48.00
C VAL A 106 48.14 15.31 48.97
N SER A 107 48.58 16.38 49.61
CA SER A 107 47.72 17.14 50.54
C SER A 107 46.70 18.03 49.83
N GLY A 108 46.97 18.42 48.58
CA GLY A 108 46.08 19.17 47.71
C GLY A 108 45.67 18.40 46.45
N ASP A 109 45.39 19.11 45.37
CA ASP A 109 44.99 18.54 44.08
C ASP A 109 46.15 17.80 43.39
N MET A 110 45.82 16.69 42.71
CA MET A 110 46.70 16.01 41.77
C MET A 110 46.14 16.19 40.35
N VAL A 111 46.98 16.64 39.42
CA VAL A 111 46.63 16.76 37.99
C VAL A 111 47.55 15.87 37.18
N ASN A 112 46.98 14.90 36.45
CA ASN A 112 47.71 14.05 35.53
C ASN A 112 47.34 14.37 34.08
N GLN A 113 48.34 14.67 33.26
CA GLN A 113 48.22 14.83 31.80
C GLN A 113 49.16 13.87 31.04
N GLY A 114 50.00 13.12 31.76
CA GLY A 114 50.96 12.16 31.25
C GLY A 114 50.60 10.73 31.65
N SER A 115 51.60 9.88 31.83
CA SER A 115 51.41 8.49 32.28
C SER A 115 51.94 8.28 33.69
N ILE A 116 51.17 7.62 34.54
CA ILE A 116 51.57 7.11 35.85
C ILE A 116 51.45 5.60 35.81
N ALA A 117 52.56 4.88 35.89
CA ALA A 117 52.63 3.44 35.70
C ALA A 117 53.30 2.71 36.87
N GLY A 118 52.63 1.73 37.47
CA GLY A 118 53.18 0.87 38.51
C GLY A 118 53.09 -0.60 38.11
N ARG A 119 54.19 -1.35 38.07
CA ARG A 119 54.13 -2.75 37.62
C ARG A 119 53.19 -3.61 38.47
N ASP A 120 53.30 -3.49 39.78
CA ASP A 120 52.46 -4.20 40.75
C ASP A 120 51.34 -3.30 41.26
N VAL A 121 51.65 -2.07 41.68
CA VAL A 121 50.67 -1.20 42.37
C VAL A 121 50.83 0.26 41.96
N VAL A 122 49.71 0.93 41.71
CA VAL A 122 49.59 2.39 41.76
C VAL A 122 48.59 2.77 42.85
N SER A 123 49.02 3.53 43.86
CA SER A 123 48.16 4.03 44.93
C SER A 123 48.25 5.55 44.99
N ILE A 124 47.13 6.23 44.78
CA ILE A 124 47.03 7.68 44.73
C ILE A 124 46.01 8.12 45.78
N THR A 125 46.39 9.07 46.64
CA THR A 125 45.49 9.76 47.56
C THR A 125 45.72 11.26 47.45
N ALA A 126 44.68 12.03 47.14
CA ALA A 126 44.75 13.48 46.96
C ALA A 126 43.46 14.17 47.44
N GLU A 127 43.45 15.49 47.54
CA GLU A 127 42.21 16.25 47.78
C GLU A 127 41.24 16.05 46.62
N ASN A 128 41.68 16.41 45.42
CA ASN A 128 41.03 16.09 44.15
C ASN A 128 42.03 15.37 43.22
N VAL A 129 41.53 14.48 42.38
CA VAL A 129 42.34 13.83 41.32
C VAL A 129 41.76 14.19 39.96
N LYS A 130 42.55 14.88 39.13
CA LYS A 130 42.17 15.29 37.77
C LYS A 130 43.05 14.56 36.76
N ASN A 131 42.55 13.48 36.18
CA ASN A 131 43.18 12.80 35.05
C ASN A 131 42.69 13.39 33.73
N LEU A 132 43.43 14.36 33.19
CA LEU A 132 43.05 15.17 32.04
C LEU A 132 43.77 14.64 30.78
N GLY A 133 43.21 13.62 30.16
CA GLY A 133 43.86 12.94 29.04
C GLY A 133 45.14 12.19 29.43
N GLY A 134 45.40 12.00 30.71
CA GLY A 134 46.49 11.16 31.19
C GLY A 134 46.11 9.69 31.26
N ARG A 135 47.10 8.84 31.51
CA ARG A 135 46.92 7.41 31.82
C ARG A 135 47.42 7.09 33.22
N ILE A 136 46.66 6.30 33.96
CA ILE A 136 47.06 5.73 35.26
C ILE A 136 46.92 4.22 35.14
N THR A 137 48.03 3.47 35.21
CA THR A 137 48.04 2.03 34.91
C THR A 137 48.88 1.23 35.89
N GLY A 138 48.45 0.00 36.22
CA GLY A 138 49.29 -0.93 36.98
C GLY A 138 48.72 -2.31 37.22
N GLY A 139 49.41 -3.13 38.03
CA GLY A 139 48.89 -4.43 38.47
C GLY A 139 47.57 -4.27 39.22
N ASP A 140 47.63 -3.59 40.36
CA ASP A 140 46.50 -3.07 41.13
C ASP A 140 46.54 -1.54 41.13
N VAL A 141 45.41 -0.90 40.90
CA VAL A 141 45.31 0.57 40.88
C VAL A 141 44.26 1.03 41.88
N ALA A 142 44.68 1.87 42.84
CA ALA A 142 43.81 2.52 43.80
C ALA A 142 43.94 4.05 43.69
N VAL A 143 42.88 4.71 43.26
CA VAL A 143 42.79 6.18 43.19
C VAL A 143 41.73 6.63 44.19
N ARG A 144 42.15 7.40 45.20
CA ARG A 144 41.27 7.94 46.25
C ARG A 144 41.34 9.47 46.27
N ALA A 145 40.26 10.11 45.86
CA ALA A 145 40.07 11.55 46.06
C ALA A 145 39.27 11.79 47.34
N ARG A 146 39.71 12.72 48.20
CA ARG A 146 38.94 13.12 49.39
C ARG A 146 37.65 13.83 49.01
N THR A 147 37.67 14.57 47.91
CA THR A 147 36.52 15.30 47.38
C THR A 147 36.14 14.75 46.00
N ASP A 148 36.77 15.19 44.90
CA ASP A 148 36.33 14.79 43.55
C ASP A 148 37.41 14.06 42.73
N LEU A 149 37.00 13.09 41.92
CA LEU A 149 37.83 12.42 40.92
C LEU A 149 37.27 12.68 39.52
N ASP A 150 38.01 13.45 38.73
CA ASP A 150 37.68 13.79 37.34
C ASP A 150 38.60 13.03 36.38
N ASN A 151 38.06 12.06 35.65
CA ASN A 151 38.73 11.39 34.54
C ASN A 151 38.16 11.91 33.21
N LEU A 152 38.81 12.94 32.64
CA LEU A 152 38.33 13.65 31.45
C LEU A 152 39.20 13.30 30.24
N GLY A 153 38.66 12.52 29.31
CA GLY A 153 39.37 11.98 28.14
C GLY A 153 40.60 11.12 28.47
N GLY A 154 40.74 10.69 29.73
CA GLY A 154 41.85 9.91 30.27
C GLY A 154 41.49 8.45 30.56
N ILE A 155 42.51 7.63 30.80
CA ILE A 155 42.35 6.20 31.06
C ILE A 155 42.90 5.86 32.45
N ILE A 156 42.13 5.10 33.23
CA ILE A 156 42.59 4.47 34.47
C ILE A 156 42.38 2.97 34.32
N ASP A 157 43.46 2.20 34.25
CA ASP A 157 43.40 0.77 33.95
C ASP A 157 44.25 -0.07 34.90
N ALA A 158 43.80 -1.28 35.21
CA ALA A 158 44.55 -2.22 36.04
C ALA A 158 44.58 -3.62 35.42
N ASN A 159 45.64 -4.38 35.69
CA ASN A 159 45.70 -5.78 35.27
C ASN A 159 44.80 -6.64 36.15
N ASN A 160 44.80 -6.46 37.48
CA ASN A 160 44.13 -7.33 38.44
C ASN A 160 42.93 -6.64 39.10
N SER A 161 43.16 -5.49 39.75
CA SER A 161 42.10 -4.76 40.46
C SER A 161 42.19 -3.26 40.30
N LEU A 162 41.03 -2.61 40.08
CA LEU A 162 40.90 -1.17 40.00
C LEU A 162 39.92 -0.68 41.07
N SER A 163 40.34 0.30 41.86
CA SER A 163 39.52 1.00 42.87
C SER A 163 39.60 2.50 42.64
N ALA A 164 38.59 3.09 42.00
CA ALA A 164 38.43 4.54 41.83
C ALA A 164 37.37 5.07 42.81
N MET A 165 37.78 5.83 43.82
CA MET A 165 36.91 6.32 44.90
C MET A 165 37.00 7.83 45.04
N ALA A 166 35.86 8.50 45.12
CA ALA A 166 35.73 9.92 45.43
C ALA A 166 34.85 10.13 46.67
N GLY A 167 35.29 10.98 47.61
CA GLY A 167 34.50 11.30 48.79
C GLY A 167 33.23 12.10 48.48
N ARG A 168 33.16 12.73 47.30
CA ARG A 168 31.98 13.44 46.79
C ARG A 168 31.61 12.97 45.39
N ASP A 169 32.23 13.48 44.32
CA ASP A 169 31.80 13.14 42.95
C ASP A 169 32.88 12.38 42.15
N LEU A 170 32.45 11.38 41.37
CA LEU A 170 33.28 10.70 40.38
C LEU A 170 32.76 11.01 38.97
N ASN A 171 33.55 11.75 38.19
CA ASN A 171 33.20 12.12 36.82
C ASN A 171 34.12 11.41 35.83
N VAL A 172 33.55 10.61 34.93
CA VAL A 172 34.29 10.00 33.81
C VAL A 172 33.65 10.47 32.52
N ALA A 173 34.33 11.33 31.77
CA ALA A 173 33.72 11.97 30.61
C ALA A 173 34.67 11.98 29.42
N SER A 174 34.18 11.46 28.30
CA SER A 174 34.86 11.60 27.01
C SER A 174 34.84 13.06 26.59
N THR A 175 35.91 13.51 25.93
CA THR A 175 35.98 14.89 25.41
C THR A 175 35.64 14.91 23.94
N THR A 176 34.99 15.98 23.49
CA THR A 176 34.72 16.23 22.08
C THR A 176 35.66 17.31 21.55
N ARG A 177 35.88 17.30 20.23
CA ARG A 177 36.61 18.35 19.53
C ARG A 177 35.79 18.82 18.35
N SER A 178 35.56 20.13 18.31
CA SER A 178 34.88 20.80 17.20
C SER A 178 35.89 21.48 16.30
N ASN A 179 35.71 21.29 14.99
CA ASN A 179 36.43 22.00 13.94
C ASN A 179 35.39 22.68 13.05
N SER A 180 35.53 23.97 12.80
CA SER A 180 34.63 24.73 11.93
C SER A 180 35.41 25.50 10.88
N ASN A 181 34.84 25.61 9.68
CA ASN A 181 35.32 26.48 8.62
C ASN A 181 34.11 27.15 7.94
N ALA A 182 34.34 27.90 6.85
CA ALA A 182 33.28 28.59 6.13
C ALA A 182 32.23 27.66 5.48
N GLN A 183 32.55 26.39 5.28
CA GLN A 183 31.73 25.39 4.58
C GLN A 183 31.00 24.44 5.53
N GLY A 184 31.30 24.47 6.83
CA GLY A 184 30.69 23.55 7.79
C GLY A 184 31.39 23.47 9.13
N SER A 185 30.85 22.62 10.00
CA SER A 185 31.43 22.28 11.30
C SER A 185 31.29 20.79 11.56
N ILE A 186 32.29 20.20 12.20
CA ILE A 186 32.26 18.82 12.66
C ILE A 186 32.70 18.77 14.12
N THR A 187 31.93 18.08 14.94
CA THR A 187 32.22 17.77 16.33
C THR A 187 32.27 16.25 16.47
N ASN A 188 33.46 15.74 16.77
CA ASN A 188 33.67 14.31 17.00
C ASN A 188 34.12 14.07 18.44
N VAL A 189 33.94 12.85 18.94
CA VAL A 189 34.62 12.40 20.16
C VAL A 189 36.13 12.45 19.90
N SER A 190 36.83 13.24 20.72
CA SER A 190 38.27 13.44 20.62
C SER A 190 39.05 12.41 21.42
N ARG A 191 38.62 12.15 22.66
CA ARG A 191 39.28 11.19 23.56
C ARG A 191 38.22 10.48 24.39
N ILE A 192 38.27 9.16 24.38
CA ILE A 192 37.40 8.33 25.20
C ILE A 192 37.97 8.30 26.62
N ALA A 193 37.13 8.61 27.61
CA ALA A 193 37.47 8.37 29.00
C ALA A 193 37.06 6.96 29.41
N GLY A 194 37.89 6.27 30.18
CA GLY A 194 37.49 4.96 30.68
C GLY A 194 38.24 4.41 31.87
N LEU A 195 37.59 3.42 32.50
CA LEU A 195 38.06 2.63 33.63
C LEU A 195 38.12 1.16 33.21
N TYR A 196 39.27 0.50 33.35
CA TYR A 196 39.44 -0.86 32.81
C TYR A 196 40.12 -1.85 33.76
N VAL A 197 39.67 -3.10 33.71
CA VAL A 197 40.39 -4.27 34.26
C VAL A 197 40.57 -5.32 33.16
N THR A 198 41.80 -5.82 33.01
CA THR A 198 42.19 -6.69 31.89
C THR A 198 42.60 -8.11 32.29
N ALA A 199 42.47 -8.48 33.57
CA ALA A 199 42.81 -9.82 34.05
C ALA A 199 42.06 -10.91 33.26
N PRO A 200 42.68 -12.07 33.00
CA PRO A 200 42.00 -13.18 32.33
C PRO A 200 40.79 -13.71 33.13
N SER A 201 40.87 -13.70 34.46
CA SER A 201 39.83 -14.22 35.36
C SER A 201 39.87 -13.52 36.72
N GLY A 202 38.71 -13.38 37.38
CA GLY A 202 38.60 -12.93 38.77
C GLY A 202 38.97 -11.47 39.06
N GLY A 203 39.23 -10.65 38.03
CA GLY A 203 39.54 -9.24 38.18
C GLY A 203 38.38 -8.44 38.77
N THR A 204 38.71 -7.43 39.57
CA THR A 204 37.73 -6.61 40.31
C THR A 204 37.84 -5.14 39.94
N LEU A 205 36.73 -4.52 39.54
CA LEU A 205 36.63 -3.08 39.29
C LEU A 205 35.61 -2.45 40.23
N VAL A 206 36.04 -1.47 41.03
CA VAL A 206 35.17 -0.68 41.91
C VAL A 206 35.30 0.80 41.55
N ALA A 207 34.18 1.41 41.17
CA ALA A 207 34.02 2.84 40.97
C ALA A 207 32.98 3.36 41.96
N SER A 208 33.35 4.27 42.86
CA SER A 208 32.45 4.75 43.92
C SER A 208 32.55 6.24 44.20
N ALA A 209 31.40 6.87 44.45
CA ALA A 209 31.28 8.27 44.82
C ALA A 209 30.42 8.45 46.09
N GLY A 210 30.88 9.31 47.00
CA GLY A 210 30.15 9.67 48.23
C GLY A 210 28.91 10.55 47.99
N ARG A 211 28.68 11.00 46.76
CA ARG A 211 27.48 11.70 46.30
C ARG A 211 27.08 11.20 44.91
N ASP A 212 27.65 11.72 43.83
CA ASP A 212 27.22 11.38 42.46
C ASP A 212 28.33 10.73 41.64
N LEU A 213 27.95 9.77 40.79
CA LEU A 213 28.82 9.17 39.78
C LEU A 213 28.26 9.46 38.39
N THR A 214 29.03 10.12 37.55
CA THR A 214 28.60 10.48 36.19
C THR A 214 29.54 9.90 35.14
N LEU A 215 28.99 9.11 34.22
CA LEU A 215 29.64 8.68 32.98
C LEU A 215 29.04 9.49 31.82
N SER A 216 29.85 10.15 30.99
CA SER A 216 29.39 10.89 29.81
C SER A 216 30.13 10.43 28.56
N GLY A 217 29.45 9.64 27.72
CA GLY A 217 30.06 8.98 26.55
C GLY A 217 31.30 8.16 26.92
N ALA A 218 31.39 7.70 28.16
CA ALA A 218 32.57 7.08 28.76
C ALA A 218 32.43 5.56 28.83
N GLN A 219 33.54 4.87 29.08
CA GLN A 219 33.60 3.42 29.07
C GLN A 219 34.06 2.84 30.42
N ILE A 220 33.39 1.81 30.91
CA ILE A 220 33.88 0.93 31.97
C ILE A 220 34.01 -0.48 31.41
N GLY A 221 35.18 -1.09 31.53
CA GLY A 221 35.46 -2.43 31.01
C GLY A 221 36.05 -3.37 32.05
N ASN A 222 35.53 -4.58 32.18
CA ASN A 222 36.18 -5.64 32.94
C ASN A 222 36.13 -6.97 32.17
N ALA A 223 37.24 -7.30 31.52
CA ALA A 223 37.37 -8.47 30.65
C ALA A 223 37.51 -9.80 31.41
N SER A 224 37.56 -9.77 32.75
CA SER A 224 37.78 -10.97 33.55
C SER A 224 36.58 -11.90 33.60
N THR A 225 36.79 -13.15 33.18
CA THR A 225 35.84 -14.24 33.43
C THR A 225 35.64 -14.44 34.93
N GLY A 226 34.39 -14.54 35.40
CA GLY A 226 34.07 -14.58 36.83
C GLY A 226 34.54 -13.36 37.63
N GLY A 227 34.85 -12.24 36.96
CA GLY A 227 35.21 -10.98 37.61
C GLY A 227 34.02 -10.28 38.25
N GLN A 228 34.29 -9.21 39.01
CA GLN A 228 33.25 -8.38 39.63
C GLN A 228 33.45 -6.91 39.26
N THR A 229 32.36 -6.25 38.91
CA THR A 229 32.33 -4.82 38.60
C THR A 229 31.26 -4.15 39.46
N ILE A 230 31.65 -3.16 40.26
CA ILE A 230 30.77 -2.39 41.13
C ILE A 230 30.87 -0.92 40.78
N VAL A 231 29.73 -0.30 40.45
CA VAL A 231 29.60 1.13 40.17
C VAL A 231 28.55 1.68 41.13
N ALA A 232 28.97 2.51 42.09
CA ALA A 232 28.12 2.93 43.19
C ALA A 232 28.18 4.44 43.48
N ALA A 233 27.02 5.06 43.67
CA ALA A 233 26.88 6.44 44.12
C ALA A 233 25.96 6.51 45.34
N ALA A 234 26.33 7.30 46.36
CA ALA A 234 25.50 7.47 47.54
C ALA A 234 24.21 8.28 47.27
N ARG A 235 24.15 9.02 46.14
CA ARG A 235 22.98 9.74 45.65
C ARG A 235 22.65 9.29 44.23
N ASP A 236 23.18 9.93 43.18
CA ASP A 236 22.75 9.64 41.81
C ASP A 236 23.84 8.98 40.95
N LEU A 237 23.44 7.98 40.15
CA LEU A 237 24.27 7.35 39.12
C LEU A 237 23.75 7.75 37.74
N ASN A 238 24.55 8.50 36.98
CA ASN A 238 24.15 9.05 35.69
C ASN A 238 25.01 8.48 34.54
N LEU A 239 24.36 7.79 33.59
CA LEU A 239 24.94 7.29 32.34
C LEU A 239 24.46 8.18 31.18
N ASN A 240 25.19 9.26 30.97
CA ASN A 240 24.86 10.33 30.04
C ASN A 240 25.51 10.12 28.66
N THR A 241 25.12 11.00 27.75
CA THR A 241 25.60 11.07 26.37
C THR A 241 26.62 12.20 26.18
N VAL A 242 27.42 12.12 25.13
CA VAL A 242 28.14 13.26 24.54
C VAL A 242 27.61 13.52 23.14
N GLU A 243 27.43 14.78 22.77
CA GLU A 243 26.92 15.12 21.44
C GLU A 243 28.06 15.15 20.41
N THR A 244 27.84 14.48 19.28
CA THR A 244 28.61 14.65 18.05
C THR A 244 27.73 15.32 17.00
N SER A 245 28.35 16.09 16.12
CA SER A 245 27.60 16.80 15.08
C SER A 245 28.42 16.94 13.82
N ASN A 246 27.74 16.94 12.68
CA ASN A 246 28.32 17.26 11.39
C ASN A 246 27.34 18.19 10.68
N SER A 247 27.81 19.36 10.29
CA SER A 247 27.05 20.32 9.52
C SER A 247 27.86 20.75 8.31
N GLN A 248 27.26 20.69 7.15
CA GLN A 248 27.83 21.14 5.88
C GLN A 248 26.86 22.11 5.22
N SER A 249 27.40 23.20 4.70
CA SER A 249 26.66 24.21 3.96
C SER A 249 27.45 24.53 2.70
N ILE A 250 27.03 23.93 1.59
CA ILE A 250 27.60 24.16 0.27
C ILE A 250 26.72 25.18 -0.43
N LYS A 251 27.29 26.34 -0.77
CA LYS A 251 26.62 27.38 -1.54
C LYS A 251 27.36 27.57 -2.85
N TRP A 252 26.75 27.17 -3.97
CA TRP A 252 27.26 27.48 -5.31
C TRP A 252 26.87 28.90 -5.72
N ASP A 253 25.63 29.30 -5.44
CA ASP A 253 25.14 30.68 -5.59
C ASP A 253 23.91 30.95 -4.68
N ASN A 254 23.20 32.07 -4.87
CA ASN A 254 22.04 32.42 -4.05
C ASN A 254 20.81 31.50 -4.23
N ASN A 255 20.72 30.75 -5.32
CA ASN A 255 19.61 29.86 -5.68
C ASN A 255 20.01 28.38 -5.71
N ASN A 256 21.31 28.08 -5.72
CA ASN A 256 21.87 26.73 -5.70
C ASN A 256 22.68 26.53 -4.42
N TRP A 257 22.14 25.76 -3.50
CA TRP A 257 22.78 25.45 -2.22
C TRP A 257 22.24 24.17 -1.61
N ARG A 258 23.04 23.57 -0.74
CA ARG A 258 22.70 22.40 0.05
C ARG A 258 23.21 22.58 1.47
N LYS A 259 22.33 22.37 2.44
CA LYS A 259 22.66 22.31 3.86
C LYS A 259 22.31 20.93 4.38
N ASP A 260 23.28 20.28 4.98
CA ASP A 260 23.11 19.00 5.66
C ASP A 260 23.56 19.21 7.10
N SER A 261 22.78 18.74 8.06
CA SER A 261 23.15 18.73 9.47
C SER A 261 22.75 17.40 10.08
N THR A 262 23.61 16.84 10.90
CA THR A 262 23.33 15.65 11.71
C THR A 262 23.86 15.90 13.10
N ARG A 263 23.04 15.62 14.12
CA ARG A 263 23.47 15.59 15.52
C ARG A 263 23.15 14.23 16.09
N GLN A 264 24.08 13.68 16.85
CA GLN A 264 23.95 12.36 17.43
C GLN A 264 24.44 12.38 18.88
N GLU A 265 23.61 11.85 19.77
CA GLU A 265 23.97 11.59 21.15
C GLU A 265 24.70 10.23 21.28
N VAL A 266 25.93 10.22 21.78
CA VAL A 266 26.74 9.01 22.01
C VAL A 266 26.72 8.67 23.50
N GLY A 267 26.04 7.59 23.87
CA GLY A 267 25.87 7.16 25.26
C GLY A 267 27.12 6.50 25.87
N SER A 268 27.10 6.36 27.20
CA SER A 268 28.15 5.65 27.95
C SER A 268 28.02 4.14 27.82
N SER A 269 29.13 3.41 27.92
CA SER A 269 29.15 1.94 27.92
C SER A 269 29.78 1.35 29.16
N ILE A 270 29.18 0.28 29.67
CA ILE A 270 29.73 -0.57 30.73
C ILE A 270 29.69 -1.99 30.21
N GLN A 271 30.84 -2.62 30.03
CA GLN A 271 30.95 -3.99 29.54
C GLN A 271 31.81 -4.83 30.49
N THR A 272 31.26 -5.93 30.97
CA THR A 272 32.00 -6.87 31.80
C THR A 272 31.68 -8.32 31.44
N ASN A 273 32.65 -9.21 31.60
CA ASN A 273 32.43 -10.64 31.43
C ASN A 273 31.79 -11.29 32.67
N GLY A 274 32.06 -10.78 33.87
CA GLY A 274 31.51 -11.29 35.13
C GLY A 274 30.37 -10.42 35.68
N ASP A 275 30.11 -10.51 36.97
CA ASP A 275 28.96 -9.84 37.61
C ASP A 275 29.12 -8.31 37.60
N LEU A 276 28.01 -7.62 37.30
CA LEU A 276 27.90 -6.17 37.32
C LEU A 276 26.87 -5.72 38.35
N ARG A 277 27.29 -4.84 39.27
CA ARG A 277 26.39 -4.17 40.21
C ARG A 277 26.42 -2.65 39.99
N LEU A 278 25.25 -2.10 39.67
CA LEU A 278 24.98 -0.65 39.67
C LEU A 278 24.15 -0.29 40.90
N SER A 279 24.58 0.71 41.66
CA SER A 279 23.89 1.12 42.89
C SER A 279 23.84 2.64 43.03
N ALA A 280 22.62 3.19 43.15
CA ALA A 280 22.37 4.59 43.45
C ALA A 280 21.56 4.71 44.74
N GLY A 281 21.97 5.59 45.65
CA GLY A 281 21.21 5.85 46.88
C GLY A 281 19.89 6.59 46.62
N ASN A 282 19.77 7.29 45.49
CA ASN A 282 18.59 8.00 45.03
C ASN A 282 18.22 7.54 43.60
N ASP A 283 18.68 8.18 42.54
CA ASP A 283 18.25 7.85 41.16
C ASP A 283 19.37 7.21 40.31
N LEU A 284 19.00 6.21 39.51
CA LEU A 284 19.84 5.68 38.43
C LEU A 284 19.27 6.14 37.09
N ASN A 285 20.01 7.01 36.39
CA ASN A 285 19.58 7.58 35.11
C ASN A 285 20.49 7.10 33.98
N ALA A 286 19.92 6.61 32.89
CA ALA A 286 20.66 6.18 31.71
C ALA A 286 19.99 6.63 30.41
N ARG A 287 20.79 7.18 29.49
CA ARG A 287 20.32 7.66 28.20
C ARG A 287 21.21 7.15 27.07
N GLY A 288 20.65 6.37 26.15
CA GLY A 288 21.39 5.70 25.07
C GLY A 288 22.58 4.86 25.55
N ALA A 289 22.57 4.42 26.80
CA ALA A 289 23.71 3.72 27.40
C ALA A 289 23.69 2.23 27.05
N SER A 290 24.86 1.60 26.95
CA SER A 290 24.99 0.14 26.78
C SER A 290 25.62 -0.47 28.01
N VAL A 291 24.88 -1.27 28.76
CA VAL A 291 25.31 -1.87 30.03
C VAL A 291 25.16 -3.38 29.92
N THR A 292 26.27 -4.10 29.85
CA THR A 292 26.30 -5.54 29.55
C THR A 292 27.18 -6.31 30.52
N SER A 293 26.63 -7.39 31.08
CA SER A 293 27.35 -8.48 31.73
C SER A 293 27.26 -9.75 30.85
N GLU A 294 28.34 -10.11 30.17
CA GLU A 294 28.30 -11.12 29.10
C GLU A 294 28.02 -12.54 29.62
N GLN A 295 28.61 -12.91 30.77
CA GLN A 295 28.48 -14.24 31.37
C GLN A 295 28.00 -14.20 32.82
N GLY A 296 27.73 -13.01 33.38
CA GLY A 296 27.38 -12.81 34.79
C GLY A 296 26.01 -12.16 34.99
N ALA A 297 25.68 -11.88 36.24
CA ALA A 297 24.46 -11.17 36.60
C ALA A 297 24.64 -9.64 36.46
N LEU A 298 23.62 -8.96 35.95
CA LEU A 298 23.47 -7.52 36.03
C LEU A 298 22.45 -7.17 37.12
N VAL A 299 22.90 -6.45 38.15
CA VAL A 299 22.07 -5.99 39.27
C VAL A 299 22.08 -4.47 39.32
N ALA A 300 20.95 -3.83 39.02
CA ALA A 300 20.78 -2.38 39.08
C ALA A 300 19.81 -1.99 40.20
N THR A 301 20.25 -1.15 41.12
CA THR A 301 19.46 -0.74 42.30
C THR A 301 19.47 0.76 42.48
N ALA A 302 18.29 1.34 42.74
CA ALA A 302 18.12 2.76 43.06
C ALA A 302 17.22 2.92 44.30
N GLY A 303 17.58 3.84 45.20
CA GLY A 303 16.76 4.15 46.38
C GLY A 303 15.44 4.86 46.05
N ASN A 304 15.36 5.48 44.88
CA ASN A 304 14.19 6.15 44.33
C ASN A 304 13.87 5.59 42.94
N ASN A 305 14.35 6.18 41.84
CA ASN A 305 13.95 5.76 40.48
C ASN A 305 15.06 5.10 39.66
N VAL A 306 14.68 4.21 38.76
CA VAL A 306 15.52 3.78 37.63
C VAL A 306 14.91 4.30 36.33
N ASN A 307 15.63 5.18 35.63
CA ASN A 307 15.17 5.85 34.41
C ASN A 307 16.06 5.45 33.22
N LEU A 308 15.50 4.69 32.28
CA LEU A 308 16.17 4.25 31.05
C LEU A 308 15.50 4.93 29.85
N GLY A 309 16.20 5.89 29.25
CA GLY A 309 15.74 6.67 28.10
C GLY A 309 16.55 6.40 26.84
N ALA A 310 15.96 6.75 25.70
CA ALA A 310 16.63 6.71 24.40
C ALA A 310 17.42 8.01 24.13
N ALA A 311 18.63 7.84 23.57
CA ALA A 311 19.37 8.88 22.88
C ALA A 311 18.71 9.20 21.53
N GLN A 312 19.00 10.37 20.96
CA GLN A 312 18.45 10.80 19.68
C GLN A 312 19.54 11.05 18.64
N THR A 313 19.21 10.73 17.39
CA THR A 313 19.91 11.21 16.22
C THR A 313 18.96 12.08 15.40
N THR A 314 19.33 13.34 15.19
CA THR A 314 18.57 14.27 14.36
C THR A 314 19.31 14.52 13.05
N ARG A 315 18.56 14.51 11.95
CA ARG A 315 19.08 14.77 10.61
C ARG A 315 18.22 15.83 9.94
N GLU A 316 18.87 16.89 9.48
CA GLU A 316 18.25 17.97 8.74
C GLU A 316 18.92 18.10 7.37
N VAL A 317 18.11 18.16 6.33
CA VAL A 317 18.55 18.46 4.97
C VAL A 317 17.68 19.58 4.45
N ASP A 318 18.29 20.62 3.88
CA ASP A 318 17.60 21.63 3.10
C ASP A 318 18.43 21.89 1.85
N GLU A 319 17.85 21.56 0.70
CA GLU A 319 18.51 21.61 -0.59
C GLU A 319 17.65 22.42 -1.55
N ALA A 320 18.25 23.42 -2.18
CA ALA A 320 17.60 24.22 -3.21
C ALA A 320 18.47 24.27 -4.46
N HIS A 321 17.86 24.01 -5.62
CA HIS A 321 18.52 24.16 -6.92
C HIS A 321 17.67 25.01 -7.85
N GLN A 322 18.31 25.90 -8.58
CA GLN A 322 17.71 26.64 -9.68
C GLN A 322 18.56 26.49 -10.94
N PHE A 323 18.04 25.71 -11.89
CA PHE A 323 18.62 25.58 -13.21
C PHE A 323 17.95 26.55 -14.18
N LYS A 324 18.75 27.37 -14.87
CA LYS A 324 18.31 28.18 -16.00
C LYS A 324 18.92 27.62 -17.29
N GLY A 325 18.06 27.11 -18.18
CA GLY A 325 18.45 26.59 -19.48
C GLY A 325 17.87 27.41 -20.62
N SER A 326 18.55 27.40 -21.77
CA SER A 326 18.08 27.94 -23.04
C SER A 326 18.42 26.95 -24.16
N SER A 327 17.41 26.48 -24.90
CA SER A 327 17.60 25.61 -26.06
C SER A 327 17.72 26.37 -27.39
N SER A 328 17.54 27.70 -27.40
CA SER A 328 17.70 28.59 -28.57
C SER A 328 17.67 30.08 -28.15
N TRP A 329 17.89 31.01 -29.08
CA TRP A 329 17.92 32.47 -28.90
C TRP A 329 16.61 33.10 -28.37
N PHE A 330 15.50 32.33 -28.30
CA PHE A 330 14.18 32.82 -27.90
C PHE A 330 13.47 31.99 -26.81
N SER A 331 14.13 31.01 -26.17
CA SER A 331 13.52 30.13 -25.16
C SER A 331 14.24 30.23 -23.81
N LYS A 332 13.54 30.54 -22.72
CA LYS A 332 14.08 30.47 -21.35
C LYS A 332 13.34 29.41 -20.55
N LYS A 333 14.06 28.54 -19.87
CA LYS A 333 13.53 27.55 -18.94
C LYS A 333 14.18 27.74 -17.58
N THR A 334 13.39 27.89 -16.53
CA THR A 334 13.85 27.91 -15.13
C THR A 334 13.21 26.75 -14.40
N ILE A 335 14.02 25.84 -13.85
CA ILE A 335 13.55 24.80 -12.93
C ILE A 335 14.05 25.19 -11.54
N THR A 336 13.15 25.31 -10.57
CA THR A 336 13.46 25.49 -9.16
C THR A 336 13.03 24.23 -8.41
N THR A 337 13.92 23.60 -7.65
CA THR A 337 13.59 22.51 -6.75
C THR A 337 13.96 22.88 -5.33
N ARG A 338 13.16 22.46 -4.36
CA ARG A 338 13.50 22.51 -2.95
C ARG A 338 13.11 21.20 -2.27
N ASN A 339 14.08 20.55 -1.63
CA ASN A 339 13.88 19.35 -0.85
C ASN A 339 14.25 19.65 0.60
N THR A 340 13.35 19.35 1.54
CA THR A 340 13.66 19.45 2.97
C THR A 340 13.37 18.13 3.66
N LEU A 341 14.21 17.76 4.62
CA LEU A 341 14.05 16.60 5.50
C LEU A 341 14.37 17.06 6.93
N SER A 342 13.53 16.72 7.88
CA SER A 342 13.80 16.76 9.30
C SER A 342 13.43 15.41 9.89
N GLU A 343 14.39 14.68 10.41
CA GLU A 343 14.24 13.32 10.90
C GLU A 343 14.83 13.22 12.30
N THR A 344 14.10 12.60 13.23
CA THR A 344 14.57 12.26 14.58
C THR A 344 14.36 10.77 14.80
N THR A 345 15.46 10.07 15.06
CA THR A 345 15.46 8.63 15.37
C THR A 345 15.96 8.39 16.79
N THR A 346 15.37 7.43 17.48
CA THR A 346 15.70 7.10 18.88
C THR A 346 16.59 5.87 18.97
N GLN A 347 17.60 5.91 19.83
CA GLN A 347 18.49 4.79 20.17
C GLN A 347 18.41 4.50 21.67
N GLY A 348 17.81 3.38 22.02
CA GLY A 348 17.53 3.01 23.41
C GLY A 348 18.74 2.75 24.29
N THR A 349 18.57 2.94 25.60
CA THR A 349 19.45 2.34 26.59
C THR A 349 19.27 0.83 26.60
N THR A 350 20.33 0.04 26.76
CA THR A 350 20.26 -1.42 26.85
C THR A 350 20.96 -1.92 28.10
N PHE A 351 20.21 -2.62 28.96
CA PHE A 351 20.73 -3.39 30.08
C PHE A 351 20.63 -4.88 29.72
N SER A 352 21.76 -5.59 29.72
CA SER A 352 21.85 -7.00 29.34
C SER A 352 22.73 -7.79 30.30
N GLY A 353 22.35 -9.03 30.61
CA GLY A 353 23.05 -9.91 31.55
C GLY A 353 22.75 -11.38 31.30
N ASN A 354 23.47 -12.30 31.95
CA ASN A 354 22.98 -13.67 32.07
C ASN A 354 21.65 -13.68 32.83
N THR A 355 21.60 -12.98 33.97
CA THR A 355 20.35 -12.57 34.63
C THR A 355 20.36 -11.07 34.79
N THR A 356 19.19 -10.43 34.67
CA THR A 356 19.06 -8.98 34.84
C THR A 356 18.04 -8.68 35.94
N TYR A 357 18.49 -8.05 37.03
CA TYR A 357 17.66 -7.65 38.16
C TYR A 357 17.71 -6.13 38.32
N VAL A 358 16.54 -5.48 38.20
CA VAL A 358 16.40 -4.02 38.37
C VAL A 358 15.42 -3.75 39.49
N GLN A 359 15.84 -2.93 40.46
CA GLN A 359 15.01 -2.55 41.60
C GLN A 359 15.03 -1.06 41.86
N ALA A 360 13.84 -0.49 42.07
CA ALA A 360 13.63 0.91 42.41
C ALA A 360 12.84 1.04 43.73
N GLY A 361 13.18 2.05 44.53
CA GLY A 361 12.45 2.39 45.74
C GLY A 361 11.15 3.18 45.50
N SER A 362 10.98 3.76 44.31
CA SER A 362 9.73 4.33 43.78
C SER A 362 9.42 3.67 42.44
N ASP A 363 9.95 4.18 41.33
CA ASP A 363 9.51 3.82 39.97
C ASP A 363 10.62 3.28 39.05
N ILE A 364 10.26 2.38 38.13
CA ILE A 364 11.10 1.97 37.01
C ILE A 364 10.48 2.51 35.71
N ASN A 365 11.23 3.32 34.98
CA ASN A 365 10.79 3.91 33.71
C ASN A 365 11.69 3.43 32.57
N VAL A 366 11.15 2.66 31.63
CA VAL A 366 11.84 2.17 30.44
C VAL A 366 11.18 2.77 29.21
N LYS A 367 11.86 3.70 28.53
CA LYS A 367 11.32 4.42 27.36
C LYS A 367 12.20 4.24 26.12
N GLY A 368 11.63 3.65 25.07
CA GLY A 368 12.33 3.22 23.85
C GLY A 368 13.64 2.47 24.13
N SER A 369 13.67 1.65 25.20
CA SER A 369 14.89 1.07 25.78
C SER A 369 14.72 -0.42 26.08
N ASN A 370 15.82 -1.12 26.34
CA ASN A 370 15.87 -2.57 26.47
C ASN A 370 16.38 -3.00 27.85
N VAL A 371 15.68 -3.95 28.48
CA VAL A 371 16.15 -4.66 29.68
C VAL A 371 16.01 -6.16 29.44
N VAL A 372 17.11 -6.81 29.11
CA VAL A 372 17.12 -8.18 28.59
C VAL A 372 18.07 -9.08 29.36
N SER A 373 17.86 -10.40 29.25
CA SER A 373 18.75 -11.39 29.84
C SER A 373 18.73 -12.73 29.08
N THR A 374 19.65 -13.62 29.42
CA THR A 374 19.63 -14.99 28.93
C THR A 374 18.73 -15.89 29.79
N ASP A 375 18.95 -15.92 31.10
CA ASP A 375 18.38 -16.88 32.06
C ASP A 375 17.30 -16.29 32.97
N GLY A 376 17.09 -14.98 32.97
CA GLY A 376 15.95 -14.39 33.67
C GLY A 376 16.03 -12.89 33.89
N THR A 377 14.91 -12.20 33.69
CA THR A 377 14.78 -10.75 33.88
C THR A 377 13.76 -10.46 34.99
N THR A 378 14.14 -9.64 35.97
CA THR A 378 13.27 -9.24 37.08
C THR A 378 13.28 -7.71 37.25
N LEU A 379 12.09 -7.10 37.24
CA LEU A 379 11.89 -5.68 37.53
C LEU A 379 11.00 -5.53 38.77
N ILE A 380 11.47 -4.82 39.79
CA ILE A 380 10.72 -4.58 41.03
C ILE A 380 10.70 -3.10 41.40
N ALA A 381 9.52 -2.50 41.43
CA ALA A 381 9.30 -1.13 41.87
C ALA A 381 8.31 -1.10 43.05
N LYS A 382 8.55 -0.26 44.05
CA LYS A 382 7.60 -0.10 45.18
C LYS A 382 6.33 0.65 44.78
N HIS A 383 6.39 1.46 43.72
CA HIS A 383 5.24 2.15 43.15
C HIS A 383 4.98 1.63 41.73
N ASP A 384 5.55 2.26 40.70
CA ASP A 384 5.14 2.01 39.32
C ASP A 384 6.26 1.42 38.45
N VAL A 385 5.87 0.59 37.46
CA VAL A 385 6.74 0.14 36.37
C VAL A 385 6.12 0.57 35.05
N ASN A 386 6.81 1.45 34.32
CA ASN A 386 6.37 2.00 33.04
C ASN A 386 7.30 1.51 31.92
N ILE A 387 6.74 0.83 30.92
CA ILE A 387 7.46 0.31 29.74
C ILE A 387 6.82 0.92 28.48
N ASP A 388 7.36 2.07 28.07
CA ASP A 388 6.76 2.90 27.03
C ASP A 388 7.61 2.92 25.76
N ALA A 389 6.96 3.04 24.60
CA ALA A 389 7.64 3.37 23.36
C ALA A 389 8.18 4.81 23.39
N ALA A 390 9.35 5.04 22.81
CA ALA A 390 9.75 6.37 22.38
C ALA A 390 9.11 6.69 21.02
N THR A 391 9.34 7.90 20.49
CA THR A 391 8.73 8.35 19.24
C THR A 391 9.81 8.73 18.24
N ASN A 392 9.76 8.14 17.05
CA ASN A 392 10.49 8.62 15.88
C ASN A 392 9.62 9.60 15.10
N SER A 393 10.23 10.62 14.50
CA SER A 393 9.49 11.61 13.70
C SER A 393 10.22 11.94 12.41
N THR A 394 9.48 12.03 11.31
CA THR A 394 10.00 12.44 10.00
C THR A 394 9.10 13.51 9.41
N THR A 395 9.67 14.59 8.90
CA THR A 395 8.99 15.60 8.10
C THR A 395 9.78 15.83 6.83
N GLU A 396 9.16 15.60 5.69
CA GLU A 396 9.78 15.76 4.38
C GLU A 396 8.93 16.65 3.48
N ARG A 397 9.60 17.37 2.59
CA ARG A 397 8.95 18.16 1.54
C ARG A 397 9.73 18.06 0.25
N HIS A 398 9.01 17.78 -0.83
CA HIS A 398 9.52 17.80 -2.18
C HIS A 398 8.77 18.85 -3.00
N PHE A 399 9.44 19.96 -3.28
CA PHE A 399 8.93 21.03 -4.12
C PHE A 399 9.67 21.08 -5.45
N ARG A 400 8.94 21.13 -6.55
CA ARG A 400 9.48 21.34 -7.90
C ARG A 400 8.62 22.34 -8.65
N GLU A 401 9.24 23.36 -9.22
CA GLU A 401 8.60 24.35 -10.08
C GLU A 401 9.37 24.47 -11.41
N GLU A 402 8.69 24.33 -12.54
CA GLU A 402 9.23 24.56 -13.87
C GLU A 402 8.52 25.75 -14.52
N LYS A 403 9.28 26.80 -14.85
CA LYS A 403 8.83 28.00 -15.57
C LYS A 403 9.48 28.04 -16.96
N LYS A 404 8.69 28.05 -18.03
CA LYS A 404 9.15 28.32 -19.39
C LYS A 404 8.64 29.67 -19.86
N SER A 405 9.43 30.36 -20.66
CA SER A 405 9.01 31.58 -21.35
C SER A 405 9.66 31.68 -22.73
N GLY A 406 8.97 32.35 -23.66
CA GLY A 406 9.39 32.44 -25.05
C GLY A 406 8.92 31.23 -25.86
N LEU A 407 9.74 30.77 -26.81
CA LEU A 407 9.40 29.66 -27.71
C LEU A 407 9.69 28.29 -27.04
N PHE A 408 8.68 27.45 -26.83
CA PHE A 408 8.82 26.07 -26.32
C PHE A 408 7.95 25.09 -27.10
N SER A 409 8.35 23.81 -27.18
CA SER A 409 7.55 22.79 -27.86
C SER A 409 6.26 22.48 -27.08
N SER A 410 5.15 22.35 -27.79
CA SER A 410 3.85 21.96 -27.25
C SER A 410 3.54 20.46 -27.40
N GLY A 411 4.52 19.66 -27.84
CA GLY A 411 4.35 18.25 -28.22
C GLY A 411 4.16 18.08 -29.74
N GLY A 412 4.77 17.04 -30.33
CA GLY A 412 4.77 16.85 -31.80
C GLY A 412 5.56 17.92 -32.54
N ILE A 413 5.09 18.33 -33.74
CA ILE A 413 5.70 19.38 -34.59
C ILE A 413 5.29 20.81 -34.11
N GLY A 414 4.47 20.93 -33.06
CA GLY A 414 3.95 22.22 -32.56
C GLY A 414 4.89 22.99 -31.61
N PHE A 415 4.79 24.32 -31.66
CA PHE A 415 5.51 25.26 -30.78
C PHE A 415 4.58 26.30 -30.15
N THR A 416 4.84 26.70 -28.91
CA THR A 416 4.15 27.78 -28.19
C THR A 416 5.13 28.91 -27.88
N ILE A 417 4.74 30.15 -28.15
CA ILE A 417 5.41 31.38 -27.74
C ILE A 417 4.61 31.98 -26.57
N GLY A 418 5.12 31.90 -25.35
CA GLY A 418 4.36 32.34 -24.18
C GLY A 418 5.07 32.16 -22.86
N THR A 419 4.32 32.00 -21.78
CA THR A 419 4.77 31.57 -20.46
C THR A 419 4.05 30.30 -20.03
N GLN A 420 4.75 29.41 -19.33
CA GLN A 420 4.21 28.18 -18.74
C GLN A 420 4.84 28.00 -17.36
N GLN A 421 4.05 27.66 -16.35
CA GLN A 421 4.46 27.33 -14.99
C GLN A 421 3.80 26.01 -14.60
N GLN A 422 4.59 25.07 -14.09
CA GLN A 422 4.11 23.83 -13.48
C GLN A 422 4.80 23.67 -12.12
N SER A 423 4.03 23.45 -11.06
CA SER A 423 4.53 23.27 -9.69
C SER A 423 3.94 22.01 -9.05
N GLN A 424 4.77 21.27 -8.33
CA GLN A 424 4.40 20.12 -7.50
C GLN A 424 5.00 20.35 -6.10
N ASP A 425 4.19 20.19 -5.06
CA ASP A 425 4.55 20.36 -3.66
C ASP A 425 3.98 19.19 -2.86
N ASN A 426 4.84 18.25 -2.48
CA ASN A 426 4.50 17.11 -1.65
C ASN A 426 5.09 17.34 -0.26
N GLN A 427 4.28 17.19 0.78
CA GLN A 427 4.68 17.36 2.18
C GLN A 427 4.17 16.16 2.97
N ASP A 428 5.07 15.50 3.68
CA ASP A 428 4.74 14.33 4.49
C ASP A 428 5.30 14.52 5.89
N ALA A 429 4.49 14.30 6.92
CA ALA A 429 4.87 14.33 8.32
C ALA A 429 4.39 13.04 8.99
N ARG A 430 5.30 12.30 9.63
CA ARG A 430 5.04 10.98 10.20
C ARG A 430 5.60 10.88 11.61
N THR A 431 4.86 10.21 12.51
CA THR A 431 5.36 9.75 13.81
C THR A 431 5.17 8.25 13.94
N THR A 432 6.18 7.54 14.45
CA THR A 432 6.14 6.09 14.68
C THR A 432 6.63 5.71 16.07
N ALA A 433 6.15 4.58 16.57
CA ALA A 433 6.52 4.09 17.89
C ALA A 433 7.88 3.36 17.83
N ALA A 434 8.79 3.73 18.72
CA ALA A 434 10.05 3.04 18.98
C ALA A 434 9.92 2.24 20.27
N ALA A 435 9.49 0.98 20.15
CA ALA A 435 9.14 0.11 21.26
C ALA A 435 10.28 -0.07 22.28
N SER A 436 9.93 -0.16 23.57
CA SER A 436 10.80 -0.74 24.59
C SER A 436 10.72 -2.26 24.57
N THR A 437 11.77 -2.95 25.04
CA THR A 437 11.77 -4.42 25.16
C THR A 437 12.28 -4.87 26.51
N VAL A 438 11.44 -5.59 27.27
CA VAL A 438 11.85 -6.30 28.48
C VAL A 438 11.75 -7.79 28.21
N GLY A 439 12.81 -8.57 28.42
CA GLY A 439 12.75 -9.96 28.02
C GLY A 439 13.83 -10.88 28.54
N SER A 440 13.63 -12.18 28.37
CA SER A 440 14.62 -13.22 28.62
C SER A 440 14.60 -14.25 27.49
N THR A 441 15.76 -14.71 27.02
CA THR A 441 15.79 -15.64 25.87
C THR A 441 15.47 -17.09 26.27
N ASN A 442 16.03 -17.56 27.39
CA ASN A 442 15.88 -18.93 27.90
C ASN A 442 15.11 -19.00 29.21
N GLY A 443 15.03 -17.89 29.95
CA GLY A 443 14.43 -17.84 31.28
C GLY A 443 13.12 -17.07 31.37
N ASN A 444 12.74 -16.78 32.60
CA ASN A 444 11.48 -16.13 32.92
C ASN A 444 11.62 -14.61 32.97
N VAL A 445 10.49 -13.91 32.78
CA VAL A 445 10.37 -12.48 33.04
C VAL A 445 9.40 -12.28 34.21
N ALA A 446 9.85 -11.61 35.26
CA ALA A 446 9.04 -11.26 36.42
C ALA A 446 9.00 -9.74 36.61
N ILE A 447 7.80 -9.16 36.67
CA ILE A 447 7.60 -7.73 36.87
C ILE A 447 6.66 -7.53 38.05
N GLY A 448 7.12 -6.79 39.06
CA GLY A 448 6.34 -6.42 40.24
C GLY A 448 6.31 -4.90 40.41
N ALA A 449 5.12 -4.32 40.36
CA ALA A 449 4.86 -2.93 40.72
C ALA A 449 3.98 -2.88 41.97
N GLY A 450 4.35 -2.11 42.99
CA GLY A 450 3.53 -2.01 44.20
C GLY A 450 2.20 -1.25 44.00
N ASN A 451 2.08 -0.51 42.89
CA ASN A 451 0.90 0.27 42.53
C ASN A 451 0.47 0.03 41.07
N HIS A 452 1.14 0.60 40.08
CA HIS A 452 0.71 0.55 38.68
C HIS A 452 1.76 -0.07 37.75
N TYR A 453 1.34 -1.01 36.92
CA TYR A 453 2.12 -1.47 35.76
C TYR A 453 1.51 -0.89 34.49
N GLN A 454 2.33 -0.19 33.70
CA GLN A 454 1.95 0.34 32.40
C GLN A 454 2.89 -0.13 31.29
N GLN A 455 2.32 -0.55 30.16
CA GLN A 455 3.03 -0.87 28.94
C GLN A 455 2.37 -0.18 27.75
N VAL A 456 3.11 0.62 26.96
CA VAL A 456 2.56 1.35 25.81
C VAL A 456 3.43 1.10 24.57
N GLY A 457 2.83 0.53 23.52
CA GLY A 457 3.49 0.20 22.24
C GLY A 457 4.82 -0.56 22.38
N SER A 458 4.94 -1.41 23.40
CA SER A 458 6.20 -2.03 23.83
C SER A 458 6.09 -3.54 23.97
N ASN A 459 7.22 -4.22 24.18
CA ASN A 459 7.31 -5.68 24.19
C ASN A 459 7.80 -6.22 25.54
N VAL A 460 7.11 -7.25 26.04
CA VAL A 460 7.58 -8.13 27.12
C VAL A 460 7.63 -9.56 26.60
N VAL A 461 8.82 -10.18 26.57
CA VAL A 461 9.04 -11.43 25.81
C VAL A 461 9.89 -12.45 26.56
N ALA A 462 9.41 -13.70 26.65
CA ALA A 462 10.12 -14.84 27.20
C ALA A 462 9.92 -16.09 26.31
N PRO A 463 10.63 -16.25 25.19
CA PRO A 463 10.31 -17.26 24.17
C PRO A 463 10.39 -18.72 24.64
N GLN A 464 11.14 -19.00 25.71
CA GLN A 464 11.30 -20.33 26.30
C GLN A 464 10.85 -20.40 27.77
N GLY A 465 10.45 -19.28 28.37
CA GLY A 465 10.10 -19.19 29.79
C GLY A 465 8.70 -18.64 30.02
N ASP A 466 8.43 -18.35 31.29
CA ASP A 466 7.17 -17.79 31.77
C ASP A 466 7.27 -16.26 31.91
N ILE A 467 6.13 -15.58 31.79
CA ILE A 467 5.98 -14.16 32.12
C ILE A 467 5.04 -14.02 33.32
N THR A 468 5.46 -13.29 34.34
CA THR A 468 4.62 -12.91 35.49
C THR A 468 4.61 -11.39 35.66
N ILE A 469 3.42 -10.79 35.72
CA ILE A 469 3.20 -9.37 35.97
C ILE A 469 2.26 -9.23 37.17
N GLN A 470 2.67 -8.47 38.18
CA GLN A 470 1.88 -8.23 39.40
C GLN A 470 1.85 -6.73 39.72
N ALA A 471 0.66 -6.19 39.88
CA ALA A 471 0.43 -4.81 40.30
C ALA A 471 -0.92 -4.65 41.00
N LYS A 472 -1.23 -3.47 41.54
CA LYS A 472 -2.61 -3.15 41.92
C LYS A 472 -3.44 -2.85 40.67
N LYS A 473 -2.87 -2.13 39.70
CA LYS A 473 -3.48 -1.82 38.41
C LYS A 473 -2.53 -2.20 37.26
N VAL A 474 -3.08 -2.73 36.17
CA VAL A 474 -2.32 -3.16 34.99
C VAL A 474 -2.94 -2.54 33.74
N ASP A 475 -2.17 -1.76 32.98
CA ASP A 475 -2.56 -1.20 31.68
C ASP A 475 -1.56 -1.63 30.58
N ILE A 476 -2.04 -2.36 29.56
CA ILE A 476 -1.25 -2.80 28.39
C ILE A 476 -1.90 -2.20 27.15
N LEU A 477 -1.32 -1.12 26.63
CA LEU A 477 -1.95 -0.23 25.66
C LEU A 477 -1.14 -0.15 24.36
N GLU A 478 -1.80 0.25 23.29
CA GLU A 478 -1.15 0.62 22.04
C GLU A 478 -0.47 2.00 22.12
N ALA A 479 0.57 2.21 21.32
CA ALA A 479 0.98 3.55 20.91
C ALA A 479 0.20 3.97 19.64
N GLN A 480 0.04 5.26 19.39
CA GLN A 480 -0.58 5.77 18.17
C GLN A 480 0.50 6.30 17.21
N GLU A 481 0.52 5.79 15.99
CA GLU A 481 1.33 6.29 14.89
C GLU A 481 0.49 7.21 14.01
N THR A 482 1.06 8.33 13.56
CA THR A 482 0.34 9.30 12.74
C THR A 482 1.06 9.61 11.45
N THR A 483 0.30 9.85 10.38
CA THR A 483 0.83 10.38 9.12
C THR A 483 -0.09 11.48 8.59
N HIS A 484 0.49 12.63 8.26
CA HIS A 484 -0.14 13.72 7.54
C HIS A 484 0.56 13.91 6.19
N SER A 485 -0.18 13.76 5.09
CA SER A 485 0.33 13.92 3.73
C SER A 485 -0.46 15.00 2.99
N THR A 486 0.23 15.93 2.36
CA THR A 486 -0.34 16.92 1.45
C THR A 486 0.34 16.84 0.10
N GLN A 487 -0.44 16.61 -0.96
CA GLN A 487 0.03 16.62 -2.34
C GLN A 487 -0.67 17.74 -3.11
N GLU A 488 0.09 18.70 -3.61
CA GLU A 488 -0.43 19.82 -4.39
C GLU A 488 0.25 19.92 -5.76
N THR A 489 -0.55 20.00 -6.81
CA THR A 489 -0.09 20.25 -8.19
C THR A 489 -0.75 21.50 -8.76
N GLN A 490 0.04 22.42 -9.32
CA GLN A 490 -0.42 23.63 -9.99
C GLN A 490 0.13 23.74 -11.41
N PHE A 491 -0.69 24.21 -12.35
CA PHE A 491 -0.29 24.53 -13.71
C PHE A 491 -0.86 25.88 -14.14
N LYS A 492 -0.07 26.69 -14.85
CA LYS A 492 -0.48 27.95 -15.46
C LYS A 492 0.21 28.09 -16.82
N GLN A 493 -0.52 28.48 -17.86
CA GLN A 493 0.07 28.77 -19.18
C GLN A 493 -0.61 30.00 -19.78
N SER A 494 0.13 30.78 -20.54
CA SER A 494 -0.42 31.85 -21.40
C SER A 494 0.46 32.01 -22.64
N GLY A 495 -0.10 32.12 -23.85
CA GLY A 495 0.73 32.31 -25.05
C GLY A 495 0.07 31.96 -26.38
N LEU A 496 0.82 32.22 -27.46
CA LEU A 496 0.52 31.91 -28.85
C LEU A 496 1.07 30.52 -29.22
N THR A 497 0.21 29.53 -29.45
CA THR A 497 0.58 28.17 -29.85
C THR A 497 0.34 27.95 -31.33
N VAL A 498 1.34 27.48 -32.06
CA VAL A 498 1.27 27.03 -33.46
C VAL A 498 1.47 25.52 -33.48
N ALA A 499 0.41 24.74 -33.73
CA ALA A 499 0.47 23.29 -33.79
C ALA A 499 0.17 22.77 -35.19
N VAL A 500 0.99 21.83 -35.67
CA VAL A 500 0.75 21.04 -36.89
C VAL A 500 0.19 19.69 -36.45
N THR A 501 -1.13 19.53 -36.55
CA THR A 501 -1.82 18.29 -36.17
C THR A 501 -1.79 17.32 -37.34
N ALA A 502 -0.96 16.28 -37.26
CA ALA A 502 -1.01 15.13 -38.16
C ALA A 502 -1.97 14.07 -37.56
N PRO A 503 -2.91 13.51 -38.35
CA PRO A 503 -4.00 12.67 -37.83
C PRO A 503 -3.58 11.30 -37.24
N VAL A 504 -2.30 10.93 -37.26
CA VAL A 504 -1.86 9.57 -36.91
C VAL A 504 -1.59 9.36 -35.40
N ILE A 505 -1.49 10.42 -34.58
CA ILE A 505 -1.06 10.28 -33.17
C ILE A 505 -2.24 10.14 -32.17
N ALA A 506 -3.45 10.63 -32.49
CA ALA A 506 -4.62 10.48 -31.62
C ALA A 506 -5.15 9.03 -31.53
N ALA A 507 -4.81 8.18 -32.50
CA ALA A 507 -5.21 6.77 -32.52
C ALA A 507 -4.42 5.91 -31.52
N ILE A 508 -3.16 6.23 -31.21
CA ILE A 508 -2.30 5.38 -30.38
C ILE A 508 -2.56 5.55 -28.87
N GLN A 509 -2.79 6.78 -28.39
CA GLN A 509 -3.11 7.03 -26.97
C GLN A 509 -4.51 6.53 -26.59
N THR A 510 -5.48 6.65 -27.50
CA THR A 510 -6.86 6.17 -27.31
C THR A 510 -6.91 4.63 -27.32
N ALA A 511 -6.16 3.96 -28.22
CA ALA A 511 -6.08 2.50 -28.26
C ALA A 511 -5.36 1.91 -27.04
N GLN A 512 -4.33 2.57 -26.49
CA GLN A 512 -3.66 2.12 -25.25
C GLN A 512 -4.53 2.31 -24.00
N GLN A 513 -5.30 3.40 -23.91
CA GLN A 513 -6.22 3.63 -22.79
C GLN A 513 -7.44 2.70 -22.87
N MET A 514 -7.99 2.44 -24.07
CA MET A 514 -9.08 1.47 -24.27
C MET A 514 -8.64 0.02 -24.08
N GLY A 515 -7.43 -0.35 -24.50
CA GLY A 515 -6.88 -1.71 -24.27
C GLY A 515 -6.63 -2.03 -22.80
N ARG A 516 -6.25 -1.03 -21.99
CA ARG A 516 -6.13 -1.18 -20.52
C ARG A 516 -7.48 -1.14 -19.81
N ALA A 517 -8.43 -0.30 -20.26
CA ALA A 517 -9.79 -0.26 -19.73
C ALA A 517 -10.57 -1.57 -20.01
N ALA A 518 -10.34 -2.20 -21.17
CA ALA A 518 -10.89 -3.50 -21.53
C ALA A 518 -10.44 -4.63 -20.57
N GLY A 519 -9.18 -4.60 -20.11
CA GLY A 519 -8.66 -5.63 -19.22
C GLY A 519 -9.25 -5.57 -17.80
N GLN A 520 -9.72 -4.39 -17.37
CA GLN A 520 -10.10 -4.09 -15.99
C GLN A 520 -11.62 -4.07 -15.73
N THR A 521 -12.44 -4.05 -16.78
CA THR A 521 -13.91 -4.16 -16.67
C THR A 521 -14.34 -5.62 -16.42
N SER A 522 -15.32 -5.84 -15.56
CA SER A 522 -15.84 -7.18 -15.23
C SER A 522 -16.91 -7.69 -16.22
N ASP A 523 -17.43 -6.84 -17.10
CA ASP A 523 -18.44 -7.23 -18.09
C ASP A 523 -17.80 -7.89 -19.33
N GLY A 524 -18.15 -9.15 -19.59
CA GLY A 524 -17.61 -9.94 -20.70
C GLY A 524 -17.92 -9.38 -22.09
N ARG A 525 -18.97 -8.56 -22.24
CA ARG A 525 -19.39 -7.92 -23.49
C ARG A 525 -18.58 -6.64 -23.73
N MET A 526 -18.20 -5.92 -22.67
CA MET A 526 -17.28 -4.76 -22.73
C MET A 526 -15.87 -5.16 -23.14
N LYS A 527 -15.36 -6.30 -22.66
CA LYS A 527 -14.10 -6.90 -23.12
C LYS A 527 -14.09 -7.16 -24.63
N VAL A 528 -15.21 -7.68 -25.15
CA VAL A 528 -15.38 -7.99 -26.57
C VAL A 528 -15.58 -6.72 -27.40
N LEU A 529 -16.35 -5.74 -26.92
CA LEU A 529 -16.56 -4.46 -27.61
C LEU A 529 -15.27 -3.64 -27.73
N ALA A 530 -14.44 -3.63 -26.68
CA ALA A 530 -13.13 -2.99 -26.70
C ALA A 530 -12.11 -3.75 -27.57
N GLY A 531 -12.21 -5.08 -27.68
CA GLY A 531 -11.44 -5.90 -28.63
C GLY A 531 -11.88 -5.76 -30.10
N ALA A 532 -13.16 -5.49 -30.34
CA ALA A 532 -13.74 -5.32 -31.68
C ALA A 532 -13.50 -3.92 -32.27
N THR A 533 -13.49 -2.88 -31.43
CA THR A 533 -13.19 -1.50 -31.86
C THR A 533 -11.70 -1.30 -32.16
N THR A 534 -10.79 -2.03 -31.49
CA THR A 534 -9.35 -2.05 -31.83
C THR A 534 -9.07 -2.66 -33.21
N ALA A 535 -9.90 -3.60 -33.67
CA ALA A 535 -9.73 -4.27 -34.96
C ALA A 535 -10.22 -3.42 -36.15
N LEU A 536 -11.29 -2.62 -35.98
CA LEU A 536 -11.80 -1.73 -37.02
C LEU A 536 -10.94 -0.45 -37.19
N ALA A 537 -10.37 0.07 -36.10
CA ALA A 537 -9.53 1.27 -36.14
C ALA A 537 -8.12 1.01 -36.71
N GLY A 538 -7.58 -0.20 -36.52
CA GLY A 538 -6.22 -0.57 -36.95
C GLY A 538 -6.10 -0.93 -38.43
N LYS A 539 -7.13 -1.53 -39.05
CA LYS A 539 -7.06 -1.99 -40.45
C LYS A 539 -7.39 -0.90 -41.47
N ASN A 540 -8.42 -0.08 -41.21
CA ASN A 540 -8.82 0.99 -42.13
C ASN A 540 -7.80 2.15 -42.21
N ALA A 541 -7.03 2.39 -41.13
CA ALA A 541 -6.02 3.44 -41.09
C ALA A 541 -4.71 3.06 -41.82
N ALA A 542 -4.37 1.76 -41.86
CA ALA A 542 -3.19 1.26 -42.55
C ALA A 542 -3.42 1.12 -44.07
N ASP A 543 -4.58 0.60 -44.47
CA ASP A 543 -4.94 0.41 -45.90
C ASP A 543 -5.21 1.75 -46.61
N ALA A 544 -5.76 2.75 -45.91
CA ALA A 544 -6.00 4.08 -46.48
C ALA A 544 -4.71 4.89 -46.72
N VAL A 545 -3.65 4.68 -45.92
CA VAL A 545 -2.34 5.33 -46.12
C VAL A 545 -1.50 4.60 -47.17
N ALA A 546 -1.68 3.28 -47.32
CA ALA A 546 -0.98 2.48 -48.31
C ALA A 546 -1.58 2.60 -49.73
N ALA A 547 -2.88 2.83 -49.86
CA ALA A 547 -3.57 2.95 -51.15
C ALA A 547 -3.36 4.30 -51.86
N ASP A 548 -3.17 5.40 -51.12
CA ASP A 548 -2.78 6.70 -51.68
C ASP A 548 -2.11 7.60 -50.61
N PRO A 549 -0.80 7.90 -50.71
CA PRO A 549 -0.09 8.79 -49.80
C PRO A 549 -0.65 10.23 -49.75
N LYS A 550 -1.51 10.62 -50.70
CA LYS A 550 -2.22 11.91 -50.74
C LYS A 550 -3.64 11.86 -50.15
N SER A 551 -4.17 10.67 -49.87
CA SER A 551 -5.50 10.47 -49.26
C SER A 551 -5.47 10.50 -47.72
N GLY A 552 -4.27 10.49 -47.13
CA GLY A 552 -4.05 10.68 -45.70
C GLY A 552 -4.25 12.14 -45.28
N GLY A 553 -5.51 12.49 -44.96
CA GLY A 553 -5.94 13.58 -44.07
C GLY A 553 -5.04 14.82 -43.97
N GLY A 554 -5.50 15.89 -44.60
CA GLY A 554 -4.87 17.21 -44.66
C GLY A 554 -4.14 17.75 -43.44
N VAL A 555 -3.04 18.46 -43.69
CA VAL A 555 -2.26 19.17 -42.66
C VAL A 555 -3.11 20.30 -42.08
N SER A 556 -3.40 20.26 -40.78
CA SER A 556 -4.05 21.37 -40.08
C SER A 556 -3.02 22.16 -39.27
N ILE A 557 -2.92 23.46 -39.54
CA ILE A 557 -2.12 24.43 -38.80
C ILE A 557 -3.09 25.21 -37.92
N SER A 558 -2.97 25.07 -36.59
CA SER A 558 -3.75 25.88 -35.64
C SER A 558 -2.85 26.89 -34.94
N ILE A 559 -3.21 28.17 -34.97
CA ILE A 559 -2.51 29.29 -34.32
C ILE A 559 -3.43 29.81 -33.20
N THR A 560 -3.18 29.48 -31.92
CA THR A 560 -4.09 29.80 -30.80
C THR A 560 -3.43 30.67 -29.74
N VAL A 561 -4.02 31.82 -29.38
CA VAL A 561 -3.61 32.65 -28.24
C VAL A 561 -4.52 32.37 -27.06
N GLY A 562 -4.01 31.86 -25.95
CA GLY A 562 -4.86 31.56 -24.79
C GLY A 562 -4.09 31.34 -23.51
N GLY A 563 -4.83 31.28 -22.39
CA GLY A 563 -4.32 30.96 -21.08
C GLY A 563 -5.08 29.83 -20.40
N SER A 564 -4.38 29.07 -19.56
CA SER A 564 -4.97 28.00 -18.74
C SER A 564 -4.37 27.98 -17.35
N LYS A 565 -5.17 27.59 -16.35
CA LYS A 565 -4.78 27.40 -14.96
C LYS A 565 -5.44 26.13 -14.44
N SER A 566 -4.70 25.26 -13.77
CA SER A 566 -5.26 24.15 -13.00
C SER A 566 -4.55 23.98 -11.66
N GLN A 567 -5.26 23.48 -10.66
CA GLN A 567 -4.78 23.22 -9.31
C GLN A 567 -5.49 21.98 -8.76
N SER A 568 -4.74 21.07 -8.16
CA SER A 568 -5.25 19.90 -7.45
C SER A 568 -4.54 19.79 -6.12
N LYS A 569 -5.28 19.57 -5.04
CA LYS A 569 -4.75 19.36 -3.69
C LYS A 569 -5.45 18.18 -3.04
N THR A 570 -4.67 17.24 -2.51
CA THR A 570 -5.13 16.13 -1.68
C THR A 570 -4.44 16.21 -0.33
N THR A 571 -5.20 16.09 0.75
CA THR A 571 -4.70 16.01 2.13
C THR A 571 -5.18 14.69 2.72
N GLN A 572 -4.29 13.96 3.38
CA GLN A 572 -4.60 12.69 4.03
C GLN A 572 -4.03 12.68 5.45
N ASP A 573 -4.90 12.38 6.41
CA ASP A 573 -4.58 12.26 7.82
C ASP A 573 -4.87 10.84 8.28
N THR A 574 -3.88 10.18 8.89
CA THR A 574 -4.03 8.79 9.37
C THR A 574 -3.54 8.67 10.82
N SER A 575 -4.24 7.87 11.61
CA SER A 575 -3.84 7.44 12.95
C SER A 575 -4.01 5.94 13.06
N THR A 576 -2.94 5.21 13.39
CA THR A 576 -2.94 3.75 13.47
C THR A 576 -2.31 3.27 14.77
N ALA A 577 -2.95 2.29 15.40
CA ALA A 577 -2.49 1.64 16.61
C ALA A 577 -1.26 0.76 16.36
N ALA A 578 -0.22 0.95 17.17
CA ALA A 578 0.94 0.08 17.33
C ALA A 578 0.83 -0.63 18.69
N GLY A 579 0.26 -1.83 18.68
CA GLY A 579 -0.05 -2.61 19.89
C GLY A 579 1.15 -3.04 20.72
N SER A 580 0.95 -3.17 22.02
CA SER A 580 1.88 -3.81 22.94
C SER A 580 1.85 -5.33 22.82
N LYS A 581 2.94 -6.00 23.21
CA LYS A 581 3.06 -7.46 23.16
C LYS A 581 3.52 -8.03 24.48
N VAL A 582 2.87 -9.10 24.95
CA VAL A 582 3.31 -9.94 26.07
C VAL A 582 3.36 -11.39 25.58
N VAL A 583 4.55 -11.93 25.32
CA VAL A 583 4.71 -13.22 24.62
C VAL A 583 5.63 -14.17 25.37
N ALA A 584 5.08 -15.29 25.86
CA ALA A 584 5.81 -16.36 26.53
C ALA A 584 5.75 -17.68 25.74
N GLY A 585 6.85 -18.43 25.73
CA GLY A 585 6.84 -19.84 25.30
C GLY A 585 6.18 -20.75 26.33
N GLY A 586 6.31 -20.41 27.61
CA GLY A 586 5.60 -21.02 28.72
C GLY A 586 4.29 -20.30 29.02
N ASN A 587 4.04 -20.07 30.30
CA ASN A 587 2.83 -19.48 30.84
C ASN A 587 2.92 -17.94 30.91
N VAL A 588 1.77 -17.28 30.82
CA VAL A 588 1.63 -15.85 31.13
C VAL A 588 0.69 -15.69 32.31
N ASN A 589 1.13 -15.03 33.38
CA ASN A 589 0.31 -14.75 34.56
C ASN A 589 0.32 -13.24 34.87
N ILE A 590 -0.83 -12.58 34.71
CA ILE A 590 -1.00 -11.14 34.92
C ILE A 590 -2.05 -10.93 36.02
N GLN A 591 -1.66 -10.26 37.09
CA GLN A 591 -2.50 -10.07 38.28
C GLN A 591 -2.56 -8.60 38.69
N ALA A 592 -3.76 -8.02 38.61
CA ALA A 592 -4.13 -6.75 39.21
C ALA A 592 -4.84 -7.01 40.55
N THR A 593 -4.13 -6.92 41.68
CA THR A 593 -4.68 -7.29 43.00
C THR A 593 -4.21 -6.36 44.12
N GLY A 594 -4.99 -6.28 45.20
CA GLY A 594 -4.61 -5.58 46.43
C GLY A 594 -5.16 -4.15 46.59
N ALA A 595 -6.00 -3.68 45.66
CA ALA A 595 -6.80 -2.45 45.80
C ALA A 595 -8.32 -2.69 45.75
N GLY A 596 -8.78 -3.95 45.84
CA GLY A 596 -10.20 -4.27 45.75
C GLY A 596 -10.75 -3.98 44.34
N GLN A 597 -11.88 -3.27 44.23
CA GLN A 597 -12.50 -3.00 42.93
C GLN A 597 -11.68 -2.03 42.04
N ASP A 598 -10.76 -1.26 42.63
CA ASP A 598 -9.85 -0.39 41.87
C ASP A 598 -8.70 -1.16 41.22
N SER A 599 -8.57 -2.46 41.51
CA SER A 599 -7.58 -3.32 40.90
C SER A 599 -8.04 -3.84 39.55
N THR A 600 -7.85 -3.01 38.52
CA THR A 600 -8.29 -3.28 37.14
C THR A 600 -7.14 -3.75 36.25
N LEU A 601 -7.48 -4.58 35.25
CA LEU A 601 -6.58 -5.00 34.18
C LEU A 601 -7.15 -4.55 32.83
N THR A 602 -6.44 -3.67 32.12
CA THR A 602 -6.82 -3.17 30.79
C THR A 602 -5.81 -3.63 29.74
N VAL A 603 -6.29 -4.16 28.62
CA VAL A 603 -5.51 -4.47 27.42
C VAL A 603 -6.21 -3.80 26.23
N GLN A 604 -5.50 -2.95 25.50
CA GLN A 604 -6.06 -2.19 24.38
C GLN A 604 -5.21 -2.33 23.10
N GLY A 605 -5.86 -2.76 22.00
CA GLY A 605 -5.23 -3.00 20.70
C GLY A 605 -3.92 -3.79 20.75
N SER A 606 -3.81 -4.74 21.69
CA SER A 606 -2.54 -5.37 22.08
C SER A 606 -2.65 -6.89 22.16
N ASP A 607 -1.50 -7.56 22.12
CA ASP A 607 -1.39 -9.01 22.07
C ASP A 607 -0.83 -9.60 23.37
N ILE A 608 -1.51 -10.61 23.91
CA ILE A 608 -1.01 -11.47 24.99
C ILE A 608 -1.01 -12.91 24.49
N LYS A 609 0.15 -13.59 24.55
CA LYS A 609 0.31 -14.95 24.07
C LYS A 609 1.17 -15.80 25.00
N GLY A 610 0.64 -16.93 25.44
CA GLY A 610 1.38 -17.98 26.15
C GLY A 610 1.37 -19.28 25.35
N GLY A 611 2.53 -19.95 25.23
CA GLY A 611 2.59 -21.30 24.68
C GLY A 611 2.00 -22.37 25.62
N GLY A 612 1.95 -22.08 26.92
CA GLY A 612 1.25 -22.84 27.96
C GLY A 612 -0.10 -22.21 28.32
N ASP A 613 -0.33 -22.01 29.61
CA ASP A 613 -1.53 -21.38 30.15
C ASP A 613 -1.38 -19.84 30.18
N VAL A 614 -2.50 -19.13 30.03
CA VAL A 614 -2.57 -17.68 30.23
C VAL A 614 -3.59 -17.40 31.33
N THR A 615 -3.20 -16.67 32.36
CA THR A 615 -4.08 -16.24 33.46
C THR A 615 -4.11 -14.72 33.52
N LEU A 616 -5.31 -14.14 33.38
CA LEU A 616 -5.58 -12.73 33.62
C LEU A 616 -6.48 -12.63 34.84
N LYS A 617 -6.00 -11.99 35.91
CA LYS A 617 -6.72 -11.83 37.17
C LYS A 617 -6.81 -10.37 37.57
N ALA A 618 -8.00 -9.94 37.98
CA ALA A 618 -8.26 -8.61 38.53
C ALA A 618 -9.22 -8.72 39.73
N ASP A 619 -8.91 -8.08 40.87
CA ASP A 619 -9.89 -7.97 41.97
C ASP A 619 -11.08 -7.07 41.58
N GLY A 620 -10.91 -6.20 40.58
CA GLY A 620 -11.95 -5.42 39.91
C GLY A 620 -12.22 -5.90 38.49
N ASP A 621 -12.23 -4.96 37.54
CA ASP A 621 -12.59 -5.22 36.14
C ASP A 621 -11.43 -5.78 35.29
N ILE A 622 -11.77 -6.64 34.32
CA ILE A 622 -10.91 -7.01 33.19
C ILE A 622 -11.47 -6.37 31.92
N ASN A 623 -10.68 -5.52 31.25
CA ASN A 623 -11.06 -4.81 30.03
C ASN A 623 -10.14 -5.22 28.87
N LEU A 624 -10.67 -5.91 27.87
CA LEU A 624 -10.00 -6.24 26.61
C LEU A 624 -10.67 -5.43 25.50
N LEU A 625 -9.98 -4.42 24.98
CA LEU A 625 -10.55 -3.38 24.14
C LEU A 625 -9.81 -3.28 22.80
N ALA A 626 -10.50 -3.01 21.70
CA ALA A 626 -9.83 -2.64 20.45
C ALA A 626 -9.28 -1.21 20.52
N ALA A 627 -8.20 -0.97 19.80
CA ALA A 627 -7.72 0.37 19.49
C ALA A 627 -8.36 0.89 18.20
N LYS A 628 -8.71 2.17 18.17
CA LYS A 628 -9.32 2.82 17.01
C LYS A 628 -8.25 3.35 16.06
N ASN A 629 -8.41 3.06 14.77
CA ASN A 629 -7.64 3.63 13.67
C ASN A 629 -8.52 4.56 12.83
N THR A 630 -7.94 5.62 12.28
CA THR A 630 -8.65 6.58 11.40
C THR A 630 -7.84 6.88 10.14
N SER A 631 -8.54 7.09 9.02
CA SER A 631 -7.95 7.62 7.79
C SER A 631 -8.94 8.58 7.14
N ASP A 632 -8.61 9.87 7.18
CA ASP A 632 -9.43 10.94 6.59
C ASP A 632 -8.72 11.51 5.35
N MET A 633 -9.47 11.71 4.28
CA MET A 633 -8.97 12.22 3.01
C MET A 633 -9.82 13.38 2.53
N GLN A 634 -9.18 14.49 2.15
CA GLN A 634 -9.80 15.62 1.49
C GLN A 634 -9.14 15.89 0.16
N ARG A 635 -9.95 15.96 -0.90
CA ARG A 635 -9.53 16.25 -2.27
C ARG A 635 -10.23 17.51 -2.76
N SER A 636 -9.47 18.40 -3.39
CA SER A 636 -10.01 19.54 -4.13
C SER A 636 -9.28 19.71 -5.46
N SER A 637 -10.03 20.03 -6.50
CA SER A 637 -9.46 20.33 -7.82
C SER A 637 -10.18 21.51 -8.46
N SER A 638 -9.46 22.30 -9.24
CA SER A 638 -10.02 23.38 -10.04
C SER A 638 -9.21 23.57 -11.32
N SER A 639 -9.88 23.84 -12.43
CA SER A 639 -9.21 24.24 -13.67
C SER A 639 -10.03 25.30 -14.41
N MET A 640 -9.34 26.13 -15.18
CA MET A 640 -9.91 27.15 -16.04
C MET A 640 -9.01 27.35 -17.25
N SER A 641 -9.54 27.37 -18.45
CA SER A 641 -8.80 27.71 -19.66
C SER A 641 -9.63 28.58 -20.60
N GLY A 642 -8.96 29.41 -21.40
CA GLY A 642 -9.60 30.28 -22.37
C GLY A 642 -8.62 30.71 -23.45
N GLY A 643 -9.01 30.68 -24.72
CA GLY A 643 -8.17 31.07 -25.84
C GLY A 643 -8.95 31.46 -27.08
N VAL A 644 -8.31 32.22 -27.96
CA VAL A 644 -8.81 32.63 -29.28
C VAL A 644 -7.71 32.30 -30.30
N GLY A 645 -8.03 31.55 -31.34
CA GLY A 645 -7.09 31.13 -32.37
C GLY A 645 -7.60 31.30 -33.79
N VAL A 646 -6.75 30.96 -34.75
CA VAL A 646 -7.03 30.88 -36.18
C VAL A 646 -6.62 29.48 -36.63
N ALA A 647 -7.54 28.72 -37.20
CA ALA A 647 -7.28 27.39 -37.72
C ALA A 647 -7.27 27.42 -39.26
N ILE A 648 -6.25 26.80 -39.85
CA ILE A 648 -6.09 26.59 -41.29
C ILE A 648 -6.01 25.08 -41.52
N SER A 649 -7.05 24.49 -42.11
CA SER A 649 -7.04 23.07 -42.48
C SER A 649 -6.85 22.92 -43.99
N LEU A 650 -5.76 22.28 -44.41
CA LEU A 650 -5.44 22.01 -45.81
C LEU A 650 -5.87 20.58 -46.16
N SER A 651 -7.13 20.39 -46.51
CA SER A 651 -7.67 19.08 -46.90
C SER A 651 -7.60 18.86 -48.42
N SER A 652 -7.75 17.61 -48.86
CA SER A 652 -7.87 17.25 -50.28
C SER A 652 -9.07 17.91 -50.99
N ASN A 653 -10.02 18.50 -50.23
CA ASN A 653 -11.22 19.19 -50.72
C ASN A 653 -11.12 20.73 -50.65
N GLY A 654 -9.95 21.30 -50.37
CA GLY A 654 -9.71 22.74 -50.31
C GLY A 654 -9.20 23.24 -48.96
N ALA A 655 -8.69 24.48 -48.94
CA ALA A 655 -8.22 25.17 -47.73
C ALA A 655 -9.41 25.81 -46.98
N ALA A 656 -9.59 25.48 -45.70
CA ALA A 656 -10.57 26.14 -44.83
C ALA A 656 -9.89 27.05 -43.81
N PHE A 657 -10.47 28.23 -43.57
CA PHE A 657 -9.97 29.29 -42.69
C PHE A 657 -11.05 29.70 -41.67
N GLY A 658 -10.72 29.78 -40.38
CA GLY A 658 -11.65 30.27 -39.35
C GLY A 658 -11.00 30.72 -38.04
N VAL A 659 -11.66 31.64 -37.33
CA VAL A 659 -11.27 32.13 -35.99
C VAL A 659 -11.94 31.27 -34.92
N THR A 660 -11.17 30.56 -34.12
CA THR A 660 -11.62 29.71 -33.01
C THR A 660 -11.62 30.52 -31.70
N ALA A 661 -12.55 30.26 -30.79
CA ALA A 661 -12.58 30.80 -29.44
C ALA A 661 -13.02 29.69 -28.49
N ASN A 662 -12.18 29.29 -27.55
CA ASN A 662 -12.44 28.21 -26.60
C ASN A 662 -12.40 28.70 -25.15
N ALA A 663 -13.26 28.16 -24.30
CA ALA A 663 -13.26 28.38 -22.85
C ALA A 663 -13.61 27.07 -22.14
N SER A 664 -12.94 26.75 -21.04
CA SER A 664 -13.30 25.61 -20.18
C SER A 664 -13.08 25.93 -18.71
N GLY A 665 -13.83 25.27 -17.84
CA GLY A 665 -13.67 25.33 -16.40
C GLY A 665 -14.10 24.03 -15.75
N SER A 666 -13.38 23.58 -14.72
CA SER A 666 -13.78 22.44 -13.89
C SER A 666 -13.53 22.70 -12.42
N ARG A 667 -14.32 22.06 -11.56
CA ARG A 667 -14.14 22.03 -10.11
C ARG A 667 -14.51 20.65 -9.58
N GLY A 668 -13.75 20.18 -8.61
CA GLY A 668 -13.95 18.89 -7.96
C GLY A 668 -13.73 18.98 -6.46
N LYS A 669 -14.51 18.21 -5.71
CA LYS A 669 -14.30 17.96 -4.29
C LYS A 669 -14.54 16.49 -3.99
N GLY A 670 -13.77 15.93 -3.07
CA GLY A 670 -13.98 14.59 -2.55
C GLY A 670 -13.57 14.54 -1.09
N ASP A 671 -14.36 13.86 -0.27
CA ASP A 671 -14.14 13.68 1.16
C ASP A 671 -14.30 12.19 1.48
N GLY A 672 -13.31 11.61 2.15
CA GLY A 672 -13.29 10.22 2.59
C GLY A 672 -13.01 10.16 4.09
N SER A 673 -13.69 9.26 4.80
CA SER A 673 -13.45 9.01 6.23
C SER A 673 -13.58 7.52 6.51
N ASP A 674 -12.48 6.93 7.00
CA ASP A 674 -12.38 5.53 7.37
C ASP A 674 -12.14 5.41 8.88
N VAL A 675 -12.83 4.46 9.51
CA VAL A 675 -12.52 3.96 10.85
C VAL A 675 -12.29 2.47 10.73
N SER A 676 -11.19 1.98 11.30
CA SER A 676 -10.98 0.55 11.50
C SER A 676 -10.55 0.27 12.93
N TRP A 677 -10.69 -0.98 13.37
CA TRP A 677 -10.36 -1.37 14.73
C TRP A 677 -9.22 -2.39 14.75
N THR A 678 -8.21 -2.13 15.57
CA THR A 678 -7.18 -3.13 15.92
C THR A 678 -7.67 -3.86 17.18
N ASN A 679 -8.14 -5.08 17.03
CA ASN A 679 -8.64 -5.86 18.15
C ASN A 679 -7.54 -6.23 19.16
N THR A 680 -7.94 -6.50 20.41
CA THR A 680 -7.07 -7.11 21.41
C THR A 680 -7.13 -8.62 21.31
N HIS A 681 -5.98 -9.29 21.40
CA HIS A 681 -5.89 -10.76 21.32
C HIS A 681 -5.24 -11.34 22.58
N VAL A 682 -5.89 -12.33 23.19
CA VAL A 682 -5.36 -13.08 24.32
C VAL A 682 -5.40 -14.57 23.98
N SER A 683 -4.23 -15.15 23.73
CA SER A 683 -4.07 -16.53 23.26
C SER A 683 -3.31 -17.41 24.24
N ALA A 684 -3.92 -18.51 24.69
CA ALA A 684 -3.26 -19.58 25.43
C ALA A 684 -3.04 -20.83 24.55
N GLY A 685 -1.87 -21.44 24.62
CA GLY A 685 -1.59 -22.73 23.98
C GLY A 685 -2.31 -23.90 24.66
N ASN A 686 -2.69 -23.74 25.93
CA ASN A 686 -3.49 -24.69 26.70
C ASN A 686 -4.75 -24.03 27.28
N THR A 687 -4.70 -23.50 28.51
CA THR A 687 -5.87 -22.96 29.21
C THR A 687 -5.76 -21.45 29.30
N LEU A 688 -6.80 -20.74 28.86
CA LEU A 688 -6.98 -19.32 29.16
C LEU A 688 -7.90 -19.19 30.38
N THR A 689 -7.43 -18.53 31.42
CA THR A 689 -8.21 -18.23 32.63
C THR A 689 -8.43 -16.72 32.74
N LEU A 690 -9.69 -16.29 32.82
CA LEU A 690 -10.11 -14.93 33.12
C LEU A 690 -10.78 -14.93 34.49
N GLU A 691 -10.22 -14.20 35.46
CA GLU A 691 -10.77 -14.11 36.83
C GLU A 691 -10.95 -12.64 37.22
N SER A 692 -12.19 -12.15 37.20
CA SER A 692 -12.53 -10.77 37.60
C SER A 692 -13.40 -10.76 38.86
N GLY A 693 -13.08 -9.86 39.79
CA GLY A 693 -13.97 -9.55 40.91
C GLY A 693 -15.09 -8.59 40.55
N GLY A 694 -14.93 -7.83 39.45
CA GLY A 694 -15.93 -6.97 38.81
C GLY A 694 -16.39 -7.52 37.46
N ASN A 695 -16.50 -6.64 36.47
CA ASN A 695 -16.93 -6.96 35.12
C ASN A 695 -15.79 -7.51 34.25
N THR A 696 -16.15 -8.26 33.21
CA THR A 696 -15.23 -8.62 32.13
C THR A 696 -15.78 -8.12 30.81
N ASN A 697 -15.04 -7.22 30.16
CA ASN A 697 -15.43 -6.55 28.92
C ASN A 697 -14.51 -6.96 27.77
N LEU A 698 -15.05 -7.54 26.70
CA LEU A 698 -14.37 -7.87 25.45
C LEU A 698 -15.01 -7.04 24.34
N ARG A 699 -14.46 -5.87 24.03
CA ARG A 699 -15.02 -4.94 23.03
C ARG A 699 -14.04 -4.78 21.88
N GLY A 700 -14.25 -5.50 20.78
CA GLY A 700 -13.21 -5.66 19.76
C GLY A 700 -12.04 -6.50 20.30
N ALA A 701 -12.35 -7.67 20.88
CA ALA A 701 -11.33 -8.52 21.48
C ALA A 701 -11.63 -10.02 21.32
N VAL A 702 -10.56 -10.81 21.17
CA VAL A 702 -10.62 -12.26 21.02
C VAL A 702 -9.81 -12.92 22.14
N ALA A 703 -10.48 -13.76 22.93
CA ALA A 703 -9.90 -14.55 24.01
C ALA A 703 -9.93 -16.04 23.61
N ASN A 704 -8.77 -16.64 23.33
CA ASN A 704 -8.70 -18.01 22.81
C ASN A 704 -7.75 -18.94 23.58
N GLY A 705 -8.10 -20.22 23.62
CA GLY A 705 -7.30 -21.28 24.21
C GLY A 705 -7.86 -22.66 23.89
N LYS A 706 -7.12 -23.76 24.12
CA LYS A 706 -7.69 -25.11 23.99
C LYS A 706 -8.87 -25.31 24.96
N GLN A 707 -8.75 -24.70 26.13
CA GLN A 707 -9.81 -24.52 27.11
C GLN A 707 -9.88 -23.05 27.48
N VAL A 708 -11.08 -22.53 27.71
CA VAL A 708 -11.26 -21.19 28.30
C VAL A 708 -12.10 -21.30 29.57
N VAL A 709 -11.59 -20.76 30.67
CA VAL A 709 -12.28 -20.66 31.96
C VAL A 709 -12.45 -19.18 32.28
N ALA A 710 -13.69 -18.74 32.50
CA ALA A 710 -13.99 -17.37 32.87
C ALA A 710 -14.83 -17.34 34.15
N ASN A 711 -14.32 -16.72 35.21
CA ASN A 711 -15.03 -16.49 36.47
C ASN A 711 -15.20 -14.97 36.64
N VAL A 712 -16.44 -14.50 36.50
CA VAL A 712 -16.77 -13.07 36.43
C VAL A 712 -17.65 -12.68 37.63
N GLY A 713 -17.14 -11.76 38.44
CA GLY A 713 -17.78 -11.28 39.66
C GLY A 713 -18.99 -10.36 39.42
N GLY A 714 -19.04 -9.69 38.27
CA GLY A 714 -20.14 -8.86 37.78
C GLY A 714 -20.68 -9.37 36.43
N ASP A 715 -20.71 -8.49 35.43
CA ASP A 715 -21.23 -8.76 34.09
C ASP A 715 -20.11 -9.17 33.11
N LEU A 716 -20.46 -10.04 32.15
CA LEU A 716 -19.62 -10.40 31.00
C LEU A 716 -20.19 -9.73 29.74
N ASN A 717 -19.48 -8.75 29.19
CA ASN A 717 -19.90 -8.01 28.00
C ASN A 717 -18.98 -8.33 26.83
N ILE A 718 -19.52 -8.87 25.73
CA ILE A 718 -18.76 -9.13 24.50
C ILE A 718 -19.40 -8.40 23.32
N GLU A 719 -18.66 -7.48 22.71
CA GLU A 719 -19.15 -6.60 21.63
C GLU A 719 -18.18 -6.58 20.46
N SER A 720 -18.65 -6.99 19.28
CA SER A 720 -17.91 -6.81 18.03
C SER A 720 -18.04 -5.37 17.54
N LEU A 721 -16.98 -4.82 16.94
CA LEU A 721 -16.96 -3.45 16.42
C LEU A 721 -16.97 -3.46 14.89
N GLN A 722 -17.66 -2.48 14.30
CA GLN A 722 -17.70 -2.32 12.85
C GLN A 722 -16.61 -1.36 12.38
N ASP A 723 -15.88 -1.78 11.35
CA ASP A 723 -15.09 -0.88 10.51
C ASP A 723 -16.06 -0.07 9.66
N THR A 724 -15.81 1.24 9.50
CA THR A 724 -16.66 2.12 8.71
C THR A 724 -15.88 2.82 7.61
N SER A 725 -16.48 3.04 6.45
CA SER A 725 -15.88 3.78 5.34
C SER A 725 -16.95 4.62 4.67
N LYS A 726 -16.72 5.93 4.59
CA LYS A 726 -17.60 6.88 3.90
C LYS A 726 -16.82 7.61 2.85
N TYR A 727 -17.41 7.77 1.67
CA TYR A 727 -16.81 8.55 0.59
C TYR A 727 -17.87 9.36 -0.15
N HIS A 728 -17.65 10.66 -0.27
CA HIS A 728 -18.47 11.57 -1.07
C HIS A 728 -17.58 12.30 -2.06
N SER A 729 -17.96 12.34 -3.33
CA SER A 729 -17.30 13.21 -4.29
C SER A 729 -18.24 13.81 -5.32
N LYS A 730 -17.87 15.00 -5.78
CA LYS A 730 -18.60 15.76 -6.79
C LYS A 730 -17.62 16.49 -7.70
N ASP A 731 -17.61 16.10 -8.95
CA ASP A 731 -16.80 16.72 -10.01
C ASP A 731 -17.72 17.37 -11.05
N GLN A 732 -17.39 18.58 -11.49
CA GLN A 732 -18.14 19.36 -12.47
C GLN A 732 -17.19 19.97 -13.50
N SER A 733 -17.53 19.87 -14.78
CA SER A 733 -16.78 20.52 -15.85
C SER A 733 -17.70 21.14 -16.89
N ILE A 734 -17.26 22.25 -17.48
CA ILE A 734 -17.91 22.94 -18.58
C ILE A 734 -16.84 23.35 -19.59
N SER A 735 -17.08 23.17 -20.87
CA SER A 735 -16.21 23.64 -21.94
C SER A 735 -17.03 24.09 -23.15
N GLY A 736 -16.48 25.01 -23.93
CA GLY A 736 -17.08 25.49 -25.16
C GLY A 736 -16.01 25.97 -26.12
N SER A 737 -16.21 25.78 -27.41
CA SER A 737 -15.36 26.25 -28.49
C SER A 737 -16.21 26.72 -29.67
N VAL A 738 -15.94 27.88 -30.23
CA VAL A 738 -16.66 28.44 -31.38
C VAL A 738 -15.67 28.84 -32.45
N THR A 739 -15.82 28.31 -33.66
CA THR A 739 -15.03 28.63 -34.85
C THR A 739 -15.87 29.39 -35.88
N VAL A 740 -15.49 30.63 -36.17
CA VAL A 740 -16.19 31.55 -37.08
C VAL A 740 -15.35 31.76 -38.34
N GLY A 741 -15.84 31.31 -39.51
CA GLY A 741 -15.11 31.34 -40.79
C GLY A 741 -15.91 30.73 -41.97
N TYR A 742 -15.22 30.35 -43.06
CA TYR A 742 -15.84 29.62 -44.19
C TYR A 742 -16.15 28.18 -43.72
N GLY A 743 -17.35 28.00 -43.15
CA GLY A 743 -17.71 26.84 -42.32
C GLY A 743 -17.71 27.23 -40.84
N PHE A 744 -18.87 27.64 -40.32
CA PHE A 744 -19.06 27.89 -38.89
C PHE A 744 -19.16 26.55 -38.14
N SER A 745 -18.37 26.36 -37.07
CA SER A 745 -18.52 25.23 -36.15
C SER A 745 -18.50 25.70 -34.71
N GLY A 746 -19.29 25.08 -33.82
CA GLY A 746 -19.29 25.47 -32.41
C GLY A 746 -19.60 24.30 -31.50
N SER A 747 -18.68 23.90 -30.63
CA SER A 747 -18.90 22.86 -29.64
C SER A 747 -19.14 23.42 -28.24
N ALA A 748 -20.00 22.78 -27.45
CA ALA A 748 -20.15 23.04 -26.03
C ALA A 748 -20.31 21.71 -25.31
N SER A 749 -19.52 21.45 -24.27
CA SER A 749 -19.68 20.28 -23.42
C SER A 749 -19.86 20.66 -21.96
N ALA A 750 -20.68 19.89 -21.26
CA ALA A 750 -20.87 19.99 -19.82
C ALA A 750 -20.85 18.58 -19.24
N SER A 751 -20.14 18.36 -18.15
CA SER A 751 -20.19 17.10 -17.42
C SER A 751 -20.30 17.30 -15.93
N GLN A 752 -20.99 16.37 -15.28
CA GLN A 752 -21.15 16.31 -13.84
C GLN A 752 -21.06 14.86 -13.40
N GLN A 753 -20.27 14.60 -12.37
CA GLN A 753 -20.13 13.30 -11.73
C GLN A 753 -20.31 13.42 -10.21
N LYS A 754 -20.99 12.44 -9.63
CA LYS A 754 -21.21 12.29 -8.19
C LYS A 754 -20.96 10.84 -7.80
N ILE A 755 -20.30 10.64 -6.66
CA ILE A 755 -20.09 9.33 -6.05
C ILE A 755 -20.37 9.45 -4.56
N ASP A 756 -21.19 8.53 -4.06
CA ASP A 756 -21.56 8.39 -2.65
C ASP A 756 -21.36 6.92 -2.26
N SER A 757 -20.62 6.65 -1.18
CA SER A 757 -20.43 5.31 -0.62
C SER A 757 -20.50 5.34 0.90
N ASP A 758 -21.14 4.32 1.47
CA ASP A 758 -21.25 4.07 2.90
C ASP A 758 -21.02 2.57 3.19
N PHE A 759 -20.17 2.28 4.16
CA PHE A 759 -19.81 0.92 4.56
C PHE A 759 -19.73 0.87 6.08
N ALA A 760 -20.34 -0.16 6.67
CA ALA A 760 -20.12 -0.56 8.05
C ALA A 760 -20.16 -2.10 8.14
N SER A 761 -19.06 -2.71 8.57
CA SER A 761 -19.04 -4.17 8.78
C SER A 761 -18.11 -4.57 9.91
N VAL A 762 -18.52 -5.58 10.68
CA VAL A 762 -17.61 -6.31 11.58
C VAL A 762 -16.62 -7.08 10.72
N THR A 763 -15.33 -6.76 10.79
CA THR A 763 -14.28 -7.45 10.05
C THR A 763 -13.68 -8.61 10.85
N GLU A 764 -13.65 -8.49 12.18
CA GLU A 764 -13.28 -9.56 13.10
C GLU A 764 -14.24 -9.59 14.30
N GLN A 765 -14.87 -10.75 14.51
CA GLN A 765 -15.84 -10.95 15.57
C GLN A 765 -15.18 -11.13 16.93
N SER A 766 -15.66 -10.35 17.91
CA SER A 766 -15.25 -10.49 19.31
C SER A 766 -15.82 -11.75 19.93
N GLY A 767 -15.03 -12.38 20.80
CA GLY A 767 -15.49 -13.61 21.41
C GLY A 767 -14.50 -14.36 22.27
N ILE A 768 -15.05 -15.30 23.02
CA ILE A 768 -14.32 -16.38 23.69
C ILE A 768 -14.28 -17.56 22.70
N LYS A 769 -13.10 -17.97 22.24
CA LYS A 769 -12.91 -19.02 21.22
C LYS A 769 -12.11 -20.20 21.81
N ALA A 770 -12.80 -21.24 22.27
CA ALA A 770 -12.22 -22.42 22.90
C ALA A 770 -11.95 -23.58 21.92
N GLY A 771 -10.94 -24.40 22.21
CA GLY A 771 -10.65 -25.62 21.47
C GLY A 771 -11.49 -26.82 21.91
N ASP A 772 -10.91 -28.01 21.74
CA ASP A 772 -11.55 -29.30 22.03
C ASP A 772 -11.86 -29.55 23.51
N LYS A 773 -11.26 -28.78 24.43
CA LYS A 773 -11.57 -28.89 25.86
C LYS A 773 -12.75 -28.01 26.29
N GLY A 774 -13.32 -27.24 25.36
CA GLY A 774 -14.52 -26.43 25.60
C GLY A 774 -14.29 -25.21 26.50
N PHE A 775 -15.40 -24.58 26.87
CA PHE A 775 -15.40 -23.40 27.75
C PHE A 775 -16.18 -23.65 29.05
N GLN A 776 -15.75 -22.97 30.12
CA GLN A 776 -16.43 -22.93 31.42
C GLN A 776 -16.57 -21.48 31.85
N VAL A 777 -17.77 -20.93 31.69
CA VAL A 777 -18.04 -19.50 31.91
C VAL A 777 -19.03 -19.35 33.06
N ASN A 778 -18.58 -18.78 34.18
CA ASN A 778 -19.38 -18.51 35.37
C ASN A 778 -19.46 -17.00 35.58
N VAL A 779 -20.66 -16.44 35.46
CA VAL A 779 -20.94 -15.01 35.57
C VAL A 779 -21.97 -14.79 36.67
N ARG A 780 -21.67 -13.91 37.63
CA ARG A 780 -22.63 -13.59 38.69
C ARG A 780 -23.77 -12.69 38.22
N GLY A 781 -23.50 -11.79 37.28
CA GLY A 781 -24.44 -10.85 36.68
C GLY A 781 -24.97 -11.32 35.33
N ASN A 782 -25.07 -10.39 34.38
CA ASN A 782 -25.55 -10.61 33.03
C ASN A 782 -24.42 -11.04 32.08
N THR A 783 -24.74 -11.89 31.11
CA THR A 783 -23.91 -12.10 29.92
C THR A 783 -24.54 -11.36 28.73
N ASP A 784 -23.89 -10.34 28.20
CA ASP A 784 -24.34 -9.55 27.04
C ASP A 784 -23.49 -9.86 25.81
N LEU A 785 -24.14 -10.29 24.73
CA LEU A 785 -23.50 -10.55 23.43
C LEU A 785 -24.04 -9.61 22.36
N LYS A 786 -23.15 -8.86 21.70
CA LYS A 786 -23.48 -7.96 20.57
C LYS A 786 -22.71 -8.34 19.33
N GLY A 787 -23.36 -9.08 18.44
CA GLY A 787 -22.74 -9.73 17.29
C GLY A 787 -21.50 -10.53 17.70
N ALA A 788 -21.55 -11.21 18.83
CA ALA A 788 -20.37 -11.77 19.51
C ALA A 788 -20.57 -13.23 19.95
N VAL A 789 -19.48 -13.96 20.14
CA VAL A 789 -19.54 -15.43 20.30
C VAL A 789 -18.83 -15.95 21.54
N ILE A 790 -19.38 -17.00 22.13
CA ILE A 790 -18.69 -17.91 23.04
C ILE A 790 -18.66 -19.27 22.35
N ALA A 791 -17.58 -19.52 21.62
CA ALA A 791 -17.46 -20.62 20.69
C ALA A 791 -16.53 -21.73 21.21
N SER A 792 -16.78 -22.96 20.77
CA SER A 792 -15.87 -24.11 20.92
C SER A 792 -15.78 -24.91 19.62
N THR A 793 -14.94 -25.96 19.56
CA THR A 793 -14.95 -26.91 18.44
C THR A 793 -16.15 -27.86 18.49
N ASP A 794 -16.42 -28.57 17.38
CA ASP A 794 -17.45 -29.61 17.31
C ASP A 794 -17.24 -30.72 18.33
N LYS A 795 -15.98 -31.10 18.54
CA LYS A 795 -15.59 -32.12 19.52
C LYS A 795 -16.02 -31.72 20.93
N ALA A 796 -15.79 -30.47 21.33
CA ALA A 796 -16.17 -29.99 22.66
C ALA A 796 -17.70 -30.02 22.88
N VAL A 797 -18.48 -29.72 21.84
CA VAL A 797 -19.95 -29.82 21.88
C VAL A 797 -20.40 -31.28 22.02
N GLN A 798 -19.80 -32.20 21.25
CA GLN A 798 -20.11 -33.64 21.30
C GLN A 798 -19.74 -34.27 22.64
N ASP A 799 -18.58 -33.88 23.20
CA ASP A 799 -18.08 -34.37 24.48
C ASP A 799 -18.82 -33.75 25.69
N GLY A 800 -19.67 -32.74 25.46
CA GLY A 800 -20.47 -32.10 26.51
C GLY A 800 -19.65 -31.29 27.53
N VAL A 801 -18.50 -30.75 27.10
CA VAL A 801 -17.54 -30.06 28.01
C VAL A 801 -17.74 -28.53 28.08
N ASN A 802 -18.75 -27.99 27.39
CA ASN A 802 -19.13 -26.59 27.45
C ASN A 802 -20.10 -26.32 28.60
N SER A 803 -19.87 -25.24 29.37
CA SER A 803 -20.79 -24.79 30.41
C SER A 803 -20.86 -23.26 30.48
N LEU A 804 -22.09 -22.75 30.66
CA LEU A 804 -22.37 -21.35 30.94
C LEU A 804 -23.33 -21.27 32.14
N THR A 805 -22.88 -20.61 33.20
CA THR A 805 -23.70 -20.24 34.36
C THR A 805 -23.76 -18.72 34.42
N THR A 806 -24.94 -18.13 34.29
CA THR A 806 -25.15 -16.67 34.32
C THR A 806 -26.51 -16.34 34.92
N ALA A 807 -26.68 -15.15 35.51
CA ALA A 807 -27.98 -14.75 36.08
C ALA A 807 -28.99 -14.40 34.98
N THR A 808 -28.54 -13.64 33.98
CA THR A 808 -29.32 -13.28 32.79
C THR A 808 -28.45 -13.34 31.54
N LEU A 809 -29.08 -13.53 30.39
CA LEU A 809 -28.42 -13.58 29.08
C LEU A 809 -29.16 -12.64 28.11
N THR A 810 -28.43 -11.66 27.56
CA THR A 810 -28.90 -10.73 26.53
C THR A 810 -28.10 -10.91 25.25
N GLN A 811 -28.78 -10.84 24.11
CA GLN A 811 -28.17 -11.02 22.79
C GLN A 811 -28.75 -10.01 21.80
N SER A 812 -27.89 -9.47 20.95
CA SER A 812 -28.29 -8.62 19.83
C SER A 812 -27.34 -8.78 18.66
N GLU A 813 -27.84 -8.55 17.45
CA GLU A 813 -27.08 -8.73 16.22
C GLU A 813 -26.57 -7.41 15.66
N ILE A 814 -25.49 -7.50 14.89
CA ILE A 814 -24.94 -6.34 14.19
C ILE A 814 -25.25 -6.50 12.70
N HIS A 815 -25.96 -5.53 12.15
CA HIS A 815 -26.24 -5.47 10.71
C HIS A 815 -25.08 -4.80 9.99
N ASN A 816 -24.50 -5.52 9.03
CA ASN A 816 -23.44 -5.01 8.17
C ASN A 816 -24.02 -4.56 6.83
N HIS A 817 -23.55 -3.43 6.32
CA HIS A 817 -23.97 -2.90 5.03
C HIS A 817 -22.78 -2.31 4.27
N ALA A 818 -22.86 -2.41 2.96
CA ALA A 818 -21.93 -1.78 2.04
C ALA A 818 -22.75 -1.31 0.85
N ASP A 819 -22.89 -0.01 0.71
CA ASP A 819 -23.69 0.61 -0.33
C ASP A 819 -22.85 1.65 -1.07
N TYR A 820 -22.94 1.68 -2.39
CA TYR A 820 -22.44 2.82 -3.15
C TYR A 820 -23.36 3.13 -4.33
N SER A 821 -23.38 4.40 -4.68
CA SER A 821 -24.06 4.91 -5.86
C SER A 821 -23.18 5.94 -6.53
N ALA A 822 -23.11 5.86 -7.85
CA ALA A 822 -22.28 6.73 -8.62
C ALA A 822 -22.99 7.05 -9.94
N SER A 823 -23.00 8.33 -10.29
CA SER A 823 -23.70 8.83 -11.47
C SER A 823 -22.88 9.88 -12.17
N SER A 824 -22.89 9.85 -13.50
CA SER A 824 -22.31 10.88 -14.33
C SER A 824 -23.20 11.20 -15.52
N ILE A 825 -23.29 12.49 -15.84
CA ILE A 825 -24.00 13.02 -17.00
C ILE A 825 -23.01 13.90 -17.76
N GLY A 826 -22.79 13.60 -19.04
CA GLY A 826 -22.00 14.39 -19.96
C GLY A 826 -22.84 14.79 -21.17
N MET A 827 -22.84 16.05 -21.56
CA MET A 827 -23.50 16.55 -22.76
C MET A 827 -22.46 17.18 -23.67
N THR A 828 -22.50 16.86 -24.97
CA THR A 828 -21.70 17.53 -26.00
C THR A 828 -22.63 18.02 -27.11
N LEU A 829 -22.54 19.30 -27.41
CA LEU A 829 -23.19 19.98 -28.51
C LEU A 829 -22.08 20.27 -29.53
N SER A 830 -22.27 19.97 -30.81
CA SER A 830 -21.36 20.40 -31.88
C SER A 830 -22.20 20.94 -33.04
N GLY A 831 -22.14 22.23 -33.27
CA GLY A 831 -22.80 22.93 -34.36
C GLY A 831 -22.05 22.73 -35.68
N GLY A 832 -22.77 22.20 -36.67
CA GLY A 832 -22.45 22.25 -38.10
C GLY A 832 -23.76 22.48 -38.86
N LYS A 833 -23.74 23.34 -39.89
CA LYS A 833 -24.92 23.74 -40.66
C LYS A 833 -25.43 22.61 -41.56
N ASP A 834 -26.73 22.33 -41.51
CA ASP A 834 -27.54 22.19 -42.73
C ASP A 834 -28.59 23.30 -42.76
N VAL A 835 -28.44 24.21 -43.72
CA VAL A 835 -29.29 25.40 -43.88
C VAL A 835 -30.53 25.02 -44.68
N LYS A 836 -31.62 24.72 -43.96
CA LYS A 836 -33.00 25.22 -44.16
C LYS A 836 -33.94 24.49 -43.20
N GLY A 837 -34.20 25.09 -42.04
CA GLY A 837 -35.21 24.59 -41.08
C GLY A 837 -34.79 24.48 -39.61
N GLY A 838 -34.05 25.44 -39.05
CA GLY A 838 -34.15 25.85 -37.63
C GLY A 838 -34.02 24.83 -36.49
N ARG A 839 -33.43 23.64 -36.65
CA ARG A 839 -33.17 22.70 -35.52
C ARG A 839 -31.68 22.55 -35.24
N ILE A 840 -31.26 22.95 -34.05
CA ILE A 840 -29.97 22.58 -33.46
C ILE A 840 -30.18 21.21 -32.79
N SER A 841 -29.58 20.15 -33.33
CA SER A 841 -29.65 18.81 -32.71
C SER A 841 -28.45 18.59 -31.79
N PRO A 842 -28.65 18.16 -30.52
CA PRO A 842 -27.54 17.74 -29.66
C PRO A 842 -26.83 16.54 -30.29
N THR A 843 -25.50 16.60 -30.40
CA THR A 843 -24.68 15.57 -31.08
C THR A 843 -24.09 14.52 -30.14
N GLY A 844 -24.49 14.53 -28.87
CA GLY A 844 -24.30 13.39 -27.96
C GLY A 844 -24.52 13.74 -26.49
N ALA A 845 -25.26 12.89 -25.77
CA ALA A 845 -25.28 12.86 -24.32
C ALA A 845 -24.79 11.48 -23.86
N GLY A 846 -23.86 11.46 -22.91
CA GLY A 846 -23.38 10.25 -22.25
C GLY A 846 -23.88 10.20 -20.82
N VAL A 847 -24.44 9.06 -20.43
CA VAL A 847 -24.79 8.77 -19.04
C VAL A 847 -23.94 7.58 -18.59
N GLY A 848 -23.43 7.65 -17.37
CA GLY A 848 -22.76 6.53 -16.72
C GLY A 848 -23.33 6.36 -15.33
N GLN A 849 -23.66 5.13 -14.96
CA GLN A 849 -24.19 4.79 -13.64
C GLN A 849 -23.51 3.52 -13.16
N ASP A 850 -23.16 3.51 -11.88
CA ASP A 850 -22.72 2.31 -11.20
C ASP A 850 -23.23 2.33 -9.76
N SER A 851 -23.61 1.15 -9.26
CA SER A 851 -24.15 1.01 -7.91
C SER A 851 -23.97 -0.41 -7.44
N GLY A 852 -23.66 -0.57 -6.16
CA GLY A 852 -23.59 -1.87 -5.51
C GLY A 852 -24.18 -1.80 -4.11
N SER A 853 -24.79 -2.90 -3.69
CA SER A 853 -25.22 -3.10 -2.31
C SER A 853 -24.85 -4.51 -1.87
N ALA A 854 -24.38 -4.63 -0.63
CA ALA A 854 -24.18 -5.89 0.05
C ALA A 854 -24.59 -5.72 1.51
N SER A 855 -25.17 -6.76 2.08
CA SER A 855 -25.51 -6.78 3.50
C SER A 855 -25.24 -8.16 4.08
N SER A 856 -24.90 -8.19 5.36
CA SER A 856 -24.86 -9.41 6.15
C SER A 856 -25.28 -9.10 7.58
N THR A 857 -25.35 -10.12 8.42
CA THR A 857 -25.62 -9.93 9.85
C THR A 857 -24.59 -10.74 10.62
N THR A 858 -23.89 -10.06 11.52
CA THR A 858 -23.00 -10.71 12.47
C THR A 858 -23.83 -11.15 13.67
N THR A 859 -23.98 -12.48 13.78
CA THR A 859 -24.86 -13.10 14.77
C THR A 859 -24.15 -13.45 16.06
N SER A 860 -24.88 -13.41 17.17
CA SER A 860 -24.45 -13.79 18.50
C SER A 860 -24.76 -15.26 18.75
N GLY A 861 -23.84 -15.95 19.43
CA GLY A 861 -24.01 -17.39 19.63
C GLY A 861 -23.13 -17.99 20.70
N ILE A 862 -23.64 -19.04 21.33
CA ILE A 862 -22.93 -19.84 22.32
C ILE A 862 -23.00 -21.31 21.88
N SER A 863 -21.86 -21.92 21.57
CA SER A 863 -21.79 -23.28 20.98
C SER A 863 -22.53 -24.31 21.84
N GLY A 864 -23.62 -24.86 21.30
CA GLY A 864 -24.43 -25.89 21.95
C GLY A 864 -25.34 -25.43 23.09
N ILE A 865 -25.43 -24.13 23.41
CA ILE A 865 -26.19 -23.63 24.58
C ILE A 865 -27.31 -22.66 24.20
N ALA A 866 -27.00 -21.49 23.62
CA ALA A 866 -27.98 -20.43 23.37
C ALA A 866 -27.60 -19.54 22.18
N GLY A 867 -28.57 -18.79 21.63
CA GLY A 867 -28.38 -18.00 20.42
C GLY A 867 -28.13 -18.87 19.18
N ASN A 868 -27.18 -18.49 18.34
CA ASN A 868 -26.66 -19.39 17.30
C ASN A 868 -25.84 -20.53 17.93
N THR A 869 -26.50 -21.66 18.22
CA THR A 869 -25.87 -22.84 18.84
C THR A 869 -24.93 -23.60 17.90
N ALA A 870 -24.98 -23.32 16.60
CA ALA A 870 -24.17 -23.97 15.58
C ALA A 870 -22.78 -23.32 15.41
N VAL A 871 -22.54 -22.14 16.00
CA VAL A 871 -21.25 -21.45 15.92
C VAL A 871 -20.11 -22.32 16.46
N ARG A 872 -18.95 -22.29 15.81
CA ARG A 872 -17.74 -23.01 16.20
C ARG A 872 -16.50 -22.13 16.17
N THR A 873 -15.50 -22.52 16.93
CA THR A 873 -14.18 -21.92 16.85
C THR A 873 -13.53 -22.26 15.50
N GLY A 874 -13.16 -21.22 14.75
CA GLY A 874 -12.60 -21.34 13.41
C GLY A 874 -13.61 -21.12 12.28
N ASP A 875 -14.88 -20.87 12.59
CA ASP A 875 -15.86 -20.43 11.59
C ASP A 875 -15.39 -19.15 10.90
N ALA A 876 -15.71 -19.03 9.61
CA ALA A 876 -15.43 -17.83 8.85
C ALA A 876 -16.20 -16.63 9.42
N GLU A 877 -15.54 -15.48 9.46
CA GLU A 877 -16.14 -14.22 9.90
C GLU A 877 -17.34 -13.86 8.99
N THR A 878 -18.46 -13.45 9.59
CA THR A 878 -19.72 -13.17 8.88
C THR A 878 -19.80 -11.75 8.30
N GLY A 879 -18.74 -10.97 8.44
CA GLY A 879 -18.59 -9.64 7.87
C GLY A 879 -18.58 -9.63 6.34
N ILE A 880 -18.86 -8.47 5.75
CA ILE A 880 -18.72 -8.22 4.31
C ILE A 880 -17.47 -7.40 4.03
N ALA A 881 -16.82 -7.69 2.91
CA ALA A 881 -15.73 -6.87 2.41
C ALA A 881 -16.25 -5.56 1.80
N LYS A 882 -15.40 -4.53 1.75
CA LYS A 882 -15.69 -3.30 1.00
C LYS A 882 -15.96 -3.64 -0.47
N ILE A 883 -17.12 -3.24 -0.99
CA ILE A 883 -17.49 -3.42 -2.41
C ILE A 883 -17.19 -2.20 -3.29
N PHE A 884 -16.71 -1.11 -2.67
CA PHE A 884 -16.48 0.18 -3.31
C PHE A 884 -14.97 0.48 -3.46
N ASP A 885 -14.58 0.91 -4.65
CA ASP A 885 -13.26 1.46 -4.99
C ASP A 885 -13.48 2.70 -5.84
N ALA A 886 -13.12 3.88 -5.31
CA ALA A 886 -13.38 5.16 -5.95
C ALA A 886 -12.75 5.25 -7.36
N ASP A 887 -11.53 4.75 -7.54
CA ASP A 887 -10.82 4.83 -8.83
C ASP A 887 -11.44 3.89 -9.86
N LYS A 888 -11.83 2.68 -9.43
CA LYS A 888 -12.49 1.71 -10.30
C LYS A 888 -13.85 2.21 -10.76
N VAL A 889 -14.70 2.66 -9.81
CA VAL A 889 -16.03 3.19 -10.10
C VAL A 889 -15.94 4.43 -11.00
N GLN A 890 -14.99 5.33 -10.75
CA GLN A 890 -14.76 6.49 -11.60
C GLN A 890 -14.38 6.09 -13.03
N LYS A 891 -13.51 5.09 -13.21
CA LYS A 891 -13.10 4.59 -14.53
C LYS A 891 -14.25 3.93 -15.27
N ASP A 892 -15.04 3.09 -14.61
CA ASP A 892 -16.15 2.37 -15.22
C ASP A 892 -17.24 3.35 -15.71
N ILE A 893 -17.58 4.36 -14.90
CA ILE A 893 -18.53 5.41 -15.28
C ILE A 893 -18.04 6.24 -16.47
N ASN A 894 -16.75 6.58 -16.49
CA ASN A 894 -16.16 7.29 -17.62
C ASN A 894 -16.19 6.45 -18.91
N ALA A 895 -15.94 5.14 -18.81
CA ALA A 895 -16.04 4.23 -19.95
C ALA A 895 -17.47 4.17 -20.50
N GLN A 896 -18.48 4.01 -19.63
CA GLN A 896 -19.88 4.04 -20.02
C GLN A 896 -20.25 5.34 -20.74
N MET A 897 -19.87 6.50 -20.19
CA MET A 897 -20.13 7.81 -20.79
C MET A 897 -19.55 7.91 -22.22
N GLN A 898 -18.31 7.48 -22.41
CA GLN A 898 -17.64 7.51 -23.73
C GLN A 898 -18.33 6.58 -24.74
N ILE A 899 -18.79 5.42 -24.29
CA ILE A 899 -19.50 4.46 -25.14
C ILE A 899 -20.86 5.02 -25.56
N THR A 900 -21.64 5.58 -24.64
CA THR A 900 -22.94 6.19 -24.95
C THR A 900 -22.78 7.37 -25.91
N LEU A 901 -21.75 8.20 -25.71
CA LEU A 901 -21.41 9.28 -26.64
C LEU A 901 -21.07 8.74 -28.04
N ALA A 902 -20.19 7.75 -28.14
CA ALA A 902 -19.80 7.14 -29.41
C ALA A 902 -20.99 6.50 -30.15
N PHE A 903 -21.86 5.78 -29.42
CA PHE A 903 -23.08 5.21 -29.98
C PHE A 903 -24.04 6.29 -30.48
N SER A 904 -24.27 7.35 -29.70
CA SER A 904 -25.16 8.45 -30.09
C SER A 904 -24.73 9.15 -31.38
N GLN A 905 -23.41 9.30 -31.60
CA GLN A 905 -22.85 9.89 -32.80
C GLN A 905 -23.01 9.01 -34.03
N GLN A 906 -22.80 7.69 -33.90
CA GLN A 906 -22.84 6.76 -35.02
C GLN A 906 -24.25 6.28 -35.37
N ALA A 907 -25.10 6.02 -34.38
CA ALA A 907 -26.46 5.51 -34.59
C ALA A 907 -27.35 6.55 -35.29
N GLY A 908 -27.28 7.82 -34.88
CA GLY A 908 -28.07 8.90 -35.50
C GLY A 908 -27.76 9.09 -36.99
N GLN A 909 -26.48 9.06 -37.36
CA GLN A 909 -26.06 9.15 -38.76
C GLN A 909 -26.47 7.90 -39.57
N ALA A 910 -26.33 6.69 -39.02
CA ALA A 910 -26.71 5.46 -39.70
C ALA A 910 -28.22 5.40 -40.01
N VAL A 911 -29.07 5.80 -39.06
CA VAL A 911 -30.53 5.87 -39.25
C VAL A 911 -30.89 6.93 -40.28
N SER A 912 -30.29 8.13 -40.19
CA SER A 912 -30.55 9.21 -41.16
C SER A 912 -30.18 8.78 -42.58
N ASN A 913 -29.01 8.16 -42.75
CA ASN A 913 -28.54 7.67 -44.05
C ASN A 913 -29.45 6.56 -44.62
N TYR A 914 -29.93 5.64 -43.77
CA TYR A 914 -30.88 4.59 -44.17
C TYR A 914 -32.22 5.17 -44.64
N VAL A 915 -32.80 6.09 -43.86
CA VAL A 915 -34.08 6.73 -44.18
C VAL A 915 -33.97 7.60 -45.43
N GLU A 916 -32.91 8.40 -45.58
CA GLU A 916 -32.72 9.24 -46.77
C GLU A 916 -32.50 8.43 -48.04
N LYS A 917 -31.69 7.36 -47.98
CA LYS A 917 -31.46 6.47 -49.12
C LYS A 917 -32.76 5.81 -49.59
N ASN A 918 -33.50 5.17 -48.68
CA ASN A 918 -34.74 4.47 -49.01
C ASN A 918 -35.86 5.43 -49.43
N ARG A 919 -35.94 6.62 -48.82
CA ARG A 919 -36.89 7.67 -49.23
C ARG A 919 -36.58 8.17 -50.63
N GLY A 920 -35.30 8.38 -50.97
CA GLY A 920 -34.86 8.77 -52.31
C GLY A 920 -35.25 7.75 -53.38
N GLU A 921 -35.04 6.46 -53.11
CA GLU A 921 -35.41 5.35 -54.00
C GLU A 921 -36.93 5.24 -54.19
N LEU A 922 -37.71 5.35 -53.11
CA LEU A 922 -39.18 5.28 -53.17
C LEU A 922 -39.79 6.50 -53.89
N ILE A 923 -39.25 7.70 -53.70
CA ILE A 923 -39.68 8.91 -54.45
C ILE A 923 -39.37 8.74 -55.95
N ALA A 924 -38.23 8.14 -56.31
CA ALA A 924 -37.91 7.84 -57.70
C ALA A 924 -38.86 6.80 -58.32
N GLN A 925 -39.28 5.79 -57.55
CA GLN A 925 -40.32 4.82 -57.98
C GLN A 925 -41.70 5.50 -58.13
N MET A 926 -42.05 6.42 -57.22
CA MET A 926 -43.30 7.18 -57.27
C MET A 926 -43.40 8.05 -58.53
N LYS A 927 -42.26 8.59 -59.00
CA LYS A 927 -42.19 9.36 -60.25
C LYS A 927 -42.30 8.50 -61.52
N LYS A 928 -42.03 7.19 -61.43
CA LYS A 928 -42.11 6.25 -62.56
C LYS A 928 -43.46 5.53 -62.67
N ALA A 929 -44.28 5.54 -61.61
CA ALA A 929 -45.59 4.91 -61.58
C ALA A 929 -46.60 5.67 -62.47
N THR A 930 -47.18 4.98 -63.45
CA THR A 930 -48.10 5.55 -64.46
C THR A 930 -49.56 5.25 -64.17
N THR A 931 -49.84 4.32 -63.26
CA THR A 931 -51.20 3.91 -62.84
C THR A 931 -51.47 4.25 -61.37
N GLU A 932 -52.75 4.40 -61.01
CA GLU A 932 -53.17 4.79 -59.65
C GLU A 932 -52.90 3.68 -58.61
N GLU A 933 -52.97 2.41 -59.01
CA GLU A 933 -52.63 1.25 -58.15
C GLU A 933 -51.13 1.18 -57.84
N GLU A 934 -50.25 1.47 -58.81
CA GLU A 934 -48.80 1.55 -58.59
C GLU A 934 -48.42 2.71 -57.66
N ARG A 935 -49.09 3.86 -57.80
CA ARG A 935 -48.87 5.01 -56.89
C ARG A 935 -49.30 4.71 -55.47
N SER A 936 -50.44 4.05 -55.28
CA SER A 936 -50.93 3.64 -53.96
C SER A 936 -49.99 2.63 -53.29
N ALA A 937 -49.44 1.68 -54.05
CA ALA A 937 -48.46 0.72 -53.55
C ALA A 937 -47.13 1.36 -53.11
N VAL A 938 -46.63 2.37 -53.85
CA VAL A 938 -45.43 3.13 -53.48
C VAL A 938 -45.71 4.05 -52.28
N GLN A 939 -46.91 4.64 -52.20
CA GLN A 939 -47.34 5.45 -51.07
C GLN A 939 -47.41 4.63 -49.76
N GLY A 940 -47.93 3.40 -49.83
CA GLY A 940 -47.91 2.47 -48.69
C GLY A 940 -46.49 2.16 -48.19
N LYS A 941 -45.53 1.94 -49.09
CA LYS A 941 -44.11 1.76 -48.74
C LYS A 941 -43.48 3.02 -48.13
N LEU A 942 -43.91 4.20 -48.56
CA LEU A 942 -43.44 5.48 -48.00
C LEU A 942 -43.97 5.70 -46.58
N ASP A 943 -45.20 5.27 -46.32
CA ASP A 943 -45.80 5.34 -44.99
C ASP A 943 -45.21 4.29 -44.04
N ASP A 944 -44.88 3.09 -44.52
CA ASP A 944 -44.06 2.09 -43.79
C ASP A 944 -42.67 2.64 -43.45
N LEU A 945 -42.01 3.37 -44.35
CA LEU A 945 -40.70 3.97 -44.09
C LEU A 945 -40.76 5.07 -43.03
N LYS A 946 -41.82 5.91 -43.04
CA LYS A 946 -42.06 6.91 -41.98
C LYS A 946 -42.35 6.27 -40.63
N LEU A 947 -43.03 5.13 -40.65
CA LEU A 947 -43.33 4.34 -39.46
C LEU A 947 -42.05 3.72 -38.88
N GLN A 948 -41.19 3.15 -39.72
CA GLN A 948 -39.86 2.68 -39.34
C GLN A 948 -38.99 3.82 -38.77
N GLU A 949 -39.00 5.01 -39.38
CA GLU A 949 -38.32 6.20 -38.86
C GLU A 949 -38.81 6.56 -37.44
N ARG A 950 -40.12 6.47 -37.18
CA ARG A 950 -40.69 6.72 -35.85
C ARG A 950 -40.24 5.69 -34.82
N VAL A 951 -40.26 4.40 -35.17
CA VAL A 951 -39.78 3.30 -34.31
C VAL A 951 -38.29 3.45 -34.01
N MET A 952 -37.47 3.77 -35.01
CA MET A 952 -36.03 3.98 -34.85
C MET A 952 -35.71 5.20 -33.98
N ASN A 953 -36.49 6.28 -34.07
CA ASN A 953 -36.33 7.44 -33.20
C ASN A 953 -36.71 7.13 -31.73
N ILE A 954 -37.71 6.27 -31.50
CA ILE A 954 -38.03 5.76 -30.16
C ILE A 954 -36.89 4.88 -29.63
N LEU A 955 -36.30 4.04 -30.49
CA LEU A 955 -35.14 3.19 -30.18
C LEU A 955 -33.91 4.00 -29.75
N VAL A 956 -33.55 5.01 -30.54
CA VAL A 956 -32.44 5.92 -30.24
C VAL A 956 -32.71 6.67 -28.94
N GLY A 957 -33.94 7.13 -28.70
CA GLY A 957 -34.35 7.77 -27.46
C GLY A 957 -34.27 6.84 -26.23
N ALA A 958 -34.59 5.56 -26.38
CA ALA A 958 -34.52 4.56 -25.32
C ALA A 958 -33.07 4.23 -24.93
N VAL A 959 -32.14 4.21 -25.90
CA VAL A 959 -30.72 3.90 -25.65
C VAL A 959 -29.92 5.12 -25.18
N THR A 960 -30.24 6.31 -25.68
CA THR A 960 -29.50 7.55 -25.38
C THR A 960 -30.10 8.38 -24.24
N GLY A 961 -31.36 8.12 -23.87
CA GLY A 961 -32.11 8.93 -22.90
C GLY A 961 -32.53 10.32 -23.43
N VAL A 962 -32.21 10.65 -24.69
CA VAL A 962 -32.47 11.96 -25.30
C VAL A 962 -33.47 11.81 -26.45
N GLY A 963 -34.76 11.95 -26.16
CA GLY A 963 -35.82 11.93 -27.16
C GLY A 963 -37.06 12.71 -26.71
N THR A 964 -37.68 13.46 -27.63
CA THR A 964 -38.86 14.32 -27.36
C THR A 964 -40.17 13.55 -27.15
N ALA A 965 -40.18 12.23 -27.31
CA ALA A 965 -41.31 11.37 -26.99
C ALA A 965 -41.04 10.66 -25.66
N ALA A 966 -41.96 10.81 -24.70
CA ALA A 966 -41.90 10.06 -23.45
C ALA A 966 -41.93 8.56 -23.75
N VAL A 967 -40.87 7.84 -23.36
CA VAL A 967 -40.85 6.37 -23.36
C VAL A 967 -41.88 5.90 -22.32
N THR A 968 -43.09 5.60 -22.78
CA THR A 968 -44.20 5.07 -21.98
C THR A 968 -44.31 3.57 -22.22
N LYS A 969 -44.82 2.81 -21.23
CA LYS A 969 -45.09 1.37 -21.41
C LYS A 969 -45.98 1.16 -22.64
N GLU A 970 -46.99 2.02 -22.81
CA GLU A 970 -47.94 2.01 -23.91
C GLU A 970 -47.25 2.33 -25.25
N GLY A 971 -46.29 3.27 -25.26
CA GLY A 971 -45.51 3.59 -26.46
C GLY A 971 -44.52 2.51 -26.87
N LEU A 972 -43.88 1.83 -25.90
CA LEU A 972 -43.01 0.68 -26.16
C LEU A 972 -43.82 -0.54 -26.59
N SER A 973 -44.95 -0.83 -25.94
CA SER A 973 -45.83 -1.94 -26.30
C SER A 973 -46.41 -1.73 -27.69
N ALA A 974 -46.94 -0.54 -28.01
CA ALA A 974 -47.47 -0.26 -29.35
C ALA A 974 -46.40 -0.36 -30.45
N ALA A 975 -45.15 0.03 -30.17
CA ALA A 975 -44.05 -0.16 -31.11
C ALA A 975 -43.67 -1.65 -31.26
N ALA A 976 -43.71 -2.42 -30.18
CA ALA A 976 -43.52 -3.87 -30.19
C ALA A 976 -44.64 -4.59 -30.96
N ASP A 977 -45.89 -4.14 -30.79
CA ASP A 977 -47.08 -4.54 -31.55
C ASP A 977 -46.86 -4.41 -33.05
N GLU A 978 -46.41 -3.25 -33.46
CA GLU A 978 -46.25 -2.91 -34.87
C GLU A 978 -45.06 -3.62 -35.51
N MET A 979 -43.92 -3.68 -34.82
CA MET A 979 -42.75 -4.45 -35.28
C MET A 979 -43.07 -5.94 -35.44
N ARG A 980 -43.80 -6.55 -34.49
CA ARG A 980 -44.24 -7.94 -34.60
C ARG A 980 -45.16 -8.16 -35.79
N SER A 981 -46.13 -7.28 -36.02
CA SER A 981 -47.02 -7.36 -37.19
C SER A 981 -46.26 -7.25 -38.52
N LEU A 982 -45.30 -6.33 -38.60
CA LEU A 982 -44.46 -6.17 -39.78
C LEU A 982 -43.57 -7.39 -40.03
N MET A 983 -42.99 -7.99 -38.98
CA MET A 983 -42.17 -9.19 -39.12
C MET A 983 -42.99 -10.43 -39.46
N ILE A 984 -44.22 -10.58 -38.96
CA ILE A 984 -45.14 -11.65 -39.40
C ILE A 984 -45.44 -11.51 -40.90
N LYS A 985 -45.80 -10.29 -41.36
CA LYS A 985 -46.06 -10.03 -42.79
C LYS A 985 -44.83 -10.27 -43.66
N ASP A 986 -43.65 -9.90 -43.18
CA ASP A 986 -42.40 -10.10 -43.90
C ASP A 986 -41.98 -11.58 -43.93
N SER A 987 -42.23 -12.33 -42.85
CA SER A 987 -42.01 -13.78 -42.77
C SER A 987 -42.96 -14.56 -43.70
N ALA A 988 -44.21 -14.10 -43.83
CA ALA A 988 -45.23 -14.70 -44.71
C ALA A 988 -44.90 -14.61 -46.21
N LYS A 989 -43.90 -13.80 -46.61
CA LYS A 989 -43.47 -13.69 -48.02
C LYS A 989 -42.77 -14.96 -48.52
N PHE A 990 -42.22 -15.76 -47.61
CA PHE A 990 -41.57 -16.99 -47.99
C PHE A 990 -42.59 -18.12 -48.18
N ALA A 991 -42.74 -18.59 -49.41
CA ALA A 991 -43.68 -19.66 -49.75
C ALA A 991 -43.29 -21.04 -49.16
N GLY A 992 -42.06 -21.18 -48.66
CA GLY A 992 -41.56 -22.36 -47.95
C GLY A 992 -40.59 -23.23 -48.75
N VAL A 993 -40.04 -24.22 -48.07
CA VAL A 993 -39.25 -25.33 -48.62
C VAL A 993 -40.04 -26.61 -48.46
N THR A 994 -40.04 -27.45 -49.50
CA THR A 994 -40.67 -28.77 -49.48
C THR A 994 -39.75 -29.86 -50.04
N ASP A 995 -39.81 -31.06 -49.46
CA ASP A 995 -39.20 -32.27 -50.05
C ASP A 995 -40.22 -33.13 -50.83
N GLY A 996 -41.45 -32.62 -50.99
CA GLY A 996 -42.59 -33.35 -51.56
C GLY A 996 -43.48 -34.05 -50.54
N THR A 997 -43.02 -34.19 -49.29
CA THR A 997 -43.74 -34.82 -48.16
C THR A 997 -43.95 -33.84 -47.01
N THR A 998 -42.89 -33.15 -46.60
CA THR A 998 -42.88 -32.16 -45.51
C THR A 998 -42.65 -30.79 -46.10
N THR A 999 -43.34 -29.78 -45.57
CA THR A 999 -43.22 -28.39 -46.02
C THR A 999 -43.08 -27.48 -44.82
N TYR A 1000 -42.04 -26.64 -44.83
CA TYR A 1000 -41.82 -25.60 -43.82
C TYR A 1000 -41.73 -24.22 -44.47
N ASP A 1001 -42.36 -23.22 -43.86
CA ASP A 1001 -42.15 -21.81 -44.16
C ASP A 1001 -41.63 -21.08 -42.91
N ASN A 1002 -41.63 -19.75 -42.88
CA ASN A 1002 -41.20 -18.99 -41.69
C ASN A 1002 -42.29 -18.90 -40.59
N LEU A 1003 -43.47 -19.50 -40.77
CA LEU A 1003 -44.64 -19.36 -39.89
C LEU A 1003 -45.32 -20.69 -39.52
N SER A 1004 -44.99 -21.79 -40.18
CA SER A 1004 -45.73 -23.06 -40.21
C SER A 1004 -45.76 -23.88 -38.92
N ALA A 1005 -45.08 -23.44 -37.85
CA ALA A 1005 -45.03 -24.17 -36.59
C ALA A 1005 -46.04 -23.63 -35.56
N GLU A 1006 -46.62 -24.54 -34.76
CA GLU A 1006 -47.55 -24.20 -33.69
C GLU A 1006 -46.90 -23.35 -32.60
N SER A 1007 -47.53 -22.23 -32.24
CA SER A 1007 -47.19 -21.37 -31.09
C SER A 1007 -48.46 -20.75 -30.53
N ALA A 1008 -48.48 -20.42 -29.24
CA ALA A 1008 -49.57 -19.61 -28.69
C ALA A 1008 -49.45 -18.13 -29.10
N GLY A 1009 -48.27 -17.71 -29.57
CA GLY A 1009 -47.93 -16.31 -29.79
C GLY A 1009 -47.89 -15.50 -28.48
N VAL A 1010 -47.42 -14.26 -28.56
CA VAL A 1010 -47.39 -13.35 -27.39
C VAL A 1010 -48.79 -12.83 -27.06
N ARG A 1011 -49.69 -12.81 -28.05
CA ARG A 1011 -51.03 -12.21 -27.97
C ARG A 1011 -52.16 -13.13 -28.43
N GLY A 1012 -51.91 -14.44 -28.53
CA GLY A 1012 -52.86 -15.38 -29.13
C GLY A 1012 -52.92 -15.30 -30.65
N ASP A 1013 -51.92 -14.69 -31.30
CA ASP A 1013 -51.86 -14.53 -32.76
C ASP A 1013 -51.54 -15.84 -33.50
N GLY A 1014 -51.10 -16.87 -32.79
CA GLY A 1014 -50.88 -18.22 -33.33
C GLY A 1014 -49.62 -18.38 -34.18
N TYR A 1015 -48.80 -17.34 -34.32
CA TYR A 1015 -47.63 -17.35 -35.20
C TYR A 1015 -46.33 -17.55 -34.43
N LYS A 1016 -45.55 -18.58 -34.81
CA LYS A 1016 -44.17 -18.78 -34.35
C LYS A 1016 -43.19 -18.01 -35.24
N VAL A 1017 -42.78 -16.83 -34.80
CA VAL A 1017 -41.77 -16.01 -35.50
C VAL A 1017 -40.47 -15.88 -34.72
N GLY A 1018 -40.37 -16.45 -33.52
CA GLY A 1018 -39.12 -16.51 -32.76
C GLY A 1018 -38.19 -17.57 -33.31
N GLY A 1019 -36.98 -17.17 -33.70
CA GLY A 1019 -35.95 -18.04 -34.27
C GLY A 1019 -35.27 -17.41 -35.49
N THR A 1020 -34.36 -18.15 -36.12
CA THR A 1020 -33.68 -17.71 -37.35
C THR A 1020 -34.55 -17.97 -38.58
N ARG A 1021 -34.65 -16.99 -39.49
CA ARG A 1021 -35.30 -17.19 -40.80
C ARG A 1021 -34.58 -18.23 -41.64
N TRP A 1022 -35.29 -18.85 -42.58
CA TRP A 1022 -34.70 -19.84 -43.48
C TRP A 1022 -33.49 -19.27 -44.25
N ASP A 1023 -32.32 -19.90 -44.05
CA ASP A 1023 -31.10 -19.62 -44.82
C ASP A 1023 -30.97 -20.64 -45.96
N LEU A 1024 -31.37 -20.22 -47.17
CA LEU A 1024 -31.34 -21.07 -48.35
C LEU A 1024 -29.92 -21.44 -48.80
N ASP A 1025 -28.90 -20.66 -48.47
CA ASP A 1025 -27.51 -21.03 -48.79
C ASP A 1025 -26.96 -22.05 -47.80
N GLY A 1026 -27.38 -21.98 -46.54
CA GLY A 1026 -27.11 -23.04 -45.57
C GLY A 1026 -27.86 -24.34 -45.90
N LEU A 1027 -29.12 -24.24 -46.36
CA LEU A 1027 -29.96 -25.39 -46.68
C LEU A 1027 -29.56 -26.03 -48.02
N CYS A 1028 -29.61 -25.28 -49.13
CA CYS A 1028 -29.34 -25.79 -50.48
C CYS A 1028 -27.85 -25.86 -50.81
N GLY A 1029 -26.98 -25.29 -49.97
CA GLY A 1029 -25.57 -25.05 -50.28
C GLY A 1029 -25.39 -23.78 -51.12
N THR A 1030 -24.20 -23.17 -51.08
CA THR A 1030 -23.92 -21.93 -51.83
C THR A 1030 -24.03 -22.10 -53.35
N ASP A 1031 -23.94 -23.33 -53.86
CA ASP A 1031 -24.13 -23.70 -55.27
C ASP A 1031 -25.51 -24.33 -55.57
N ASN A 1032 -26.43 -24.33 -54.59
CA ASN A 1032 -27.76 -24.97 -54.64
C ASN A 1032 -27.80 -26.49 -54.87
N LYS A 1033 -26.69 -27.21 -54.72
CA LYS A 1033 -26.57 -28.65 -55.02
C LYS A 1033 -27.53 -29.55 -54.24
N ARG A 1034 -28.05 -29.11 -53.08
CA ARG A 1034 -28.98 -29.88 -52.25
C ARG A 1034 -30.46 -29.58 -52.53
N CYS A 1035 -30.76 -28.72 -53.50
CA CYS A 1035 -32.11 -28.37 -53.90
C CYS A 1035 -32.23 -28.50 -55.42
N LYS A 1036 -33.44 -28.70 -55.92
CA LYS A 1036 -33.68 -28.72 -57.36
C LYS A 1036 -33.41 -27.33 -57.95
N VAL A 1037 -32.72 -27.30 -59.08
CA VAL A 1037 -32.36 -26.09 -59.81
C VAL A 1037 -33.16 -25.99 -61.10
N LEU A 1038 -33.37 -24.77 -61.59
CA LEU A 1038 -33.95 -24.50 -62.90
C LEU A 1038 -33.01 -25.02 -63.98
N GLU A 1039 -33.52 -25.81 -64.92
CA GLU A 1039 -32.76 -26.37 -66.03
C GLU A 1039 -33.30 -25.88 -67.38
N ASP A 1040 -32.44 -25.75 -68.38
CA ASP A 1040 -32.81 -25.46 -69.77
C ASP A 1040 -33.35 -26.72 -70.49
N GLU A 1041 -33.78 -26.56 -71.74
CA GLU A 1041 -34.32 -27.66 -72.56
C GLU A 1041 -33.34 -28.83 -72.76
N ASN A 1042 -32.05 -28.64 -72.47
CA ASN A 1042 -30.99 -29.65 -72.54
C ASN A 1042 -30.57 -30.20 -71.16
N ARG A 1043 -31.37 -29.97 -70.10
CA ARG A 1043 -31.09 -30.37 -68.71
C ARG A 1043 -29.80 -29.76 -68.14
N ARG A 1044 -29.45 -28.54 -68.56
CA ARG A 1044 -28.33 -27.79 -67.96
C ARG A 1044 -28.86 -26.76 -66.98
N PRO A 1045 -28.23 -26.58 -65.81
CA PRO A 1045 -28.66 -25.58 -64.84
C PRO A 1045 -28.61 -24.16 -65.42
N ILE A 1046 -29.71 -23.42 -65.28
CA ILE A 1046 -29.80 -22.01 -65.63
C ILE A 1046 -29.08 -21.20 -64.54
N LEU A 1047 -28.13 -20.37 -64.95
CA LEU A 1047 -27.37 -19.49 -64.05
C LEU A 1047 -28.04 -18.11 -63.95
N ASP A 1048 -27.91 -17.46 -62.80
CA ASP A 1048 -28.28 -16.07 -62.59
C ASP A 1048 -27.21 -15.10 -63.12
N ALA A 1049 -27.47 -13.80 -62.99
CA ALA A 1049 -26.56 -12.74 -63.44
C ALA A 1049 -25.17 -12.76 -62.76
N ASN A 1050 -25.00 -13.53 -61.68
CA ASN A 1050 -23.75 -13.69 -60.94
C ASN A 1050 -23.10 -15.07 -61.17
N GLY A 1051 -23.62 -15.87 -62.10
CA GLY A 1051 -23.07 -17.20 -62.45
C GLY A 1051 -23.47 -18.32 -61.49
N LYS A 1052 -24.48 -18.11 -60.63
CA LYS A 1052 -24.97 -19.11 -59.66
C LYS A 1052 -26.24 -19.79 -60.18
N THR A 1053 -26.39 -21.09 -59.95
CA THR A 1053 -27.56 -21.87 -60.39
C THR A 1053 -28.85 -21.31 -59.77
N GLN A 1054 -29.92 -21.16 -60.54
CA GLN A 1054 -31.21 -20.69 -60.03
C GLN A 1054 -32.02 -21.84 -59.41
N LEU A 1055 -32.69 -21.62 -58.29
CA LEU A 1055 -33.52 -22.63 -57.62
C LEU A 1055 -34.83 -22.87 -58.39
N ALA A 1056 -35.24 -24.14 -58.55
CA ALA A 1056 -36.52 -24.50 -59.14
C ALA A 1056 -37.63 -24.42 -58.09
N LEU A 1057 -38.60 -23.52 -58.33
CA LEU A 1057 -39.80 -23.40 -57.52
C LEU A 1057 -40.92 -24.29 -58.08
N ASN A 1058 -41.72 -24.91 -57.20
CA ASN A 1058 -42.92 -25.63 -57.62
C ASN A 1058 -44.06 -24.65 -57.99
N GLU A 1059 -45.21 -25.17 -58.43
CA GLU A 1059 -46.39 -24.37 -58.80
C GLU A 1059 -46.94 -23.48 -57.65
N LYS A 1060 -46.55 -23.77 -56.41
CA LYS A 1060 -46.89 -23.00 -55.21
C LYS A 1060 -45.78 -22.01 -54.80
N GLY A 1061 -44.74 -21.85 -55.62
CA GLY A 1061 -43.62 -20.94 -55.37
C GLY A 1061 -42.60 -21.45 -54.35
N GLN A 1062 -42.62 -22.74 -53.99
CA GLN A 1062 -41.83 -23.31 -52.90
C GLN A 1062 -40.50 -23.87 -53.41
N VAL A 1063 -39.44 -23.70 -52.63
CA VAL A 1063 -38.12 -24.27 -52.93
C VAL A 1063 -38.19 -25.78 -52.74
N GLN A 1064 -37.74 -26.53 -53.75
CA GLN A 1064 -37.77 -27.98 -53.71
C GLN A 1064 -36.43 -28.52 -53.18
N PHE A 1065 -36.40 -28.95 -51.93
CA PHE A 1065 -35.27 -29.67 -51.35
C PHE A 1065 -35.18 -31.07 -51.98
N ASP A 1066 -33.96 -31.53 -52.25
CA ASP A 1066 -33.70 -32.84 -52.83
C ASP A 1066 -33.00 -33.71 -51.79
N PRO A 1067 -33.74 -34.58 -51.06
CA PRO A 1067 -33.17 -35.44 -50.03
C PRO A 1067 -32.05 -36.33 -50.55
N ASP A 1068 -32.19 -36.85 -51.77
CA ASP A 1068 -31.20 -37.74 -52.40
C ASP A 1068 -29.90 -36.98 -52.68
N ALA A 1069 -29.99 -35.76 -53.22
CA ALA A 1069 -28.82 -34.90 -53.46
C ALA A 1069 -28.16 -34.41 -52.15
N ALA A 1070 -28.91 -34.35 -51.05
CA ALA A 1070 -28.42 -34.01 -49.72
C ALA A 1070 -27.93 -35.22 -48.90
N GLY A 1071 -28.08 -36.45 -49.42
CA GLY A 1071 -27.67 -37.69 -48.73
C GLY A 1071 -28.52 -38.05 -47.51
N VAL A 1072 -29.78 -37.62 -47.46
CA VAL A 1072 -30.73 -37.85 -46.35
C VAL A 1072 -32.07 -38.37 -46.88
N LYS A 1073 -32.96 -38.85 -45.99
CA LYS A 1073 -34.27 -39.43 -46.40
C LYS A 1073 -35.39 -38.39 -46.53
N SER A 1074 -35.27 -37.25 -45.86
CA SER A 1074 -36.25 -36.18 -45.84
C SER A 1074 -35.62 -34.87 -45.37
N LEU A 1075 -36.34 -33.76 -45.55
CA LEU A 1075 -35.97 -32.45 -45.01
C LEU A 1075 -35.86 -32.47 -43.48
N ASP A 1076 -36.75 -33.19 -42.79
CA ASP A 1076 -36.71 -33.39 -41.33
C ASP A 1076 -35.43 -34.09 -40.87
N ASP A 1077 -34.95 -35.07 -41.64
CA ASP A 1077 -33.72 -35.76 -41.31
C ASP A 1077 -32.50 -34.89 -41.59
N PHE A 1078 -32.54 -34.03 -42.62
CA PHE A 1078 -31.49 -33.03 -42.85
C PHE A 1078 -31.34 -32.08 -41.66
N LEU A 1079 -32.45 -31.56 -41.11
CA LEU A 1079 -32.42 -30.62 -39.98
C LEU A 1079 -31.80 -31.21 -38.70
N LYS A 1080 -31.73 -32.54 -38.57
CA LYS A 1080 -31.09 -33.24 -37.44
C LYS A 1080 -29.58 -33.45 -37.63
N THR A 1081 -29.06 -33.29 -38.85
CA THR A 1081 -27.62 -33.38 -39.13
C THR A 1081 -26.84 -32.19 -38.55
N ASP A 1082 -25.52 -32.30 -38.45
CA ASP A 1082 -24.67 -31.20 -37.97
C ASP A 1082 -24.69 -29.98 -38.91
N GLU A 1083 -25.00 -30.16 -40.19
CA GLU A 1083 -25.20 -29.07 -41.14
C GLU A 1083 -26.59 -28.43 -40.98
N GLY A 1084 -27.64 -29.24 -40.80
CA GLY A 1084 -28.99 -28.76 -40.54
C GLY A 1084 -29.12 -28.01 -39.21
N LYS A 1085 -28.44 -28.47 -38.14
CA LYS A 1085 -28.41 -27.79 -36.84
C LYS A 1085 -27.79 -26.39 -36.91
N LYS A 1086 -26.87 -26.13 -37.84
CA LYS A 1086 -26.26 -24.80 -38.04
C LYS A 1086 -27.24 -23.78 -38.60
N LEU A 1087 -28.37 -24.22 -39.17
CA LEU A 1087 -29.46 -23.33 -39.60
C LEU A 1087 -30.24 -22.76 -38.40
N SER A 1088 -30.16 -23.40 -37.23
CA SER A 1088 -30.91 -23.03 -36.03
C SER A 1088 -30.14 -22.04 -35.15
N GLY A 1089 -30.78 -20.93 -34.80
CA GLY A 1089 -30.25 -20.00 -33.79
C GLY A 1089 -30.32 -20.56 -32.36
N ALA A 1090 -29.50 -20.01 -31.46
CA ALA A 1090 -29.42 -20.44 -30.05
C ALA A 1090 -30.69 -20.13 -29.24
N THR A 1091 -31.54 -19.20 -29.68
CA THR A 1091 -32.75 -18.76 -28.97
C THR A 1091 -33.92 -18.69 -29.94
N GLY A 1092 -34.72 -19.76 -30.03
CA GLY A 1092 -35.96 -19.84 -30.81
C GLY A 1092 -36.00 -20.90 -31.92
N GLY A 1093 -34.86 -21.48 -32.31
CA GLY A 1093 -34.81 -22.47 -33.39
C GLY A 1093 -34.82 -21.85 -34.79
N ILE A 1094 -35.32 -22.59 -35.78
CA ILE A 1094 -35.64 -22.07 -37.13
C ILE A 1094 -37.11 -21.63 -37.12
N GLN A 1095 -37.41 -20.48 -37.74
CA GLN A 1095 -38.78 -20.01 -37.86
C GLN A 1095 -39.65 -21.02 -38.64
N GLY A 1096 -40.88 -21.22 -38.18
CA GLY A 1096 -41.81 -22.21 -38.74
C GLY A 1096 -41.45 -23.69 -38.51
N VAL A 1097 -40.41 -24.01 -37.71
CA VAL A 1097 -40.08 -25.35 -37.19
C VAL A 1097 -40.30 -25.39 -35.67
N LYS A 1098 -40.38 -26.58 -35.04
CA LYS A 1098 -40.51 -26.70 -33.57
C LYS A 1098 -39.41 -25.91 -32.85
N GLY A 1099 -39.82 -25.03 -31.95
CA GLY A 1099 -38.91 -24.07 -31.30
C GLY A 1099 -37.90 -24.74 -30.38
N THR A 1100 -36.69 -24.19 -30.34
CA THR A 1100 -35.62 -24.67 -29.45
C THR A 1100 -34.98 -23.53 -28.66
N LEU A 1101 -34.55 -23.81 -27.43
CA LEU A 1101 -33.76 -22.91 -26.59
C LEU A 1101 -32.43 -23.61 -26.27
N PHE A 1102 -31.32 -23.05 -26.75
CA PHE A 1102 -30.00 -23.66 -26.76
C PHE A 1102 -30.00 -25.10 -27.31
N GLY A 1103 -30.78 -25.34 -28.36
CA GLY A 1103 -30.93 -26.65 -29.01
C GLY A 1103 -31.90 -27.63 -28.34
N VAL A 1104 -32.51 -27.26 -27.19
CA VAL A 1104 -33.52 -28.08 -26.51
C VAL A 1104 -34.93 -27.67 -26.97
N PRO A 1105 -35.76 -28.59 -27.50
CA PRO A 1105 -37.10 -28.25 -27.99
C PRO A 1105 -38.05 -27.83 -26.86
N TYR A 1106 -38.93 -26.85 -27.12
CA TYR A 1106 -39.99 -26.42 -26.21
C TYR A 1106 -41.37 -26.54 -26.88
N GLU A 1107 -42.44 -26.67 -26.06
CA GLU A 1107 -43.81 -26.84 -26.54
C GLU A 1107 -44.54 -25.50 -26.74
N ALA A 1108 -45.49 -25.48 -27.67
CA ALA A 1108 -46.36 -24.33 -27.93
C ALA A 1108 -47.16 -23.92 -26.67
N GLY A 1109 -47.22 -22.62 -26.38
CA GLY A 1109 -47.91 -22.06 -25.21
C GLY A 1109 -47.16 -22.14 -23.89
N SER A 1110 -45.98 -22.76 -23.86
CA SER A 1110 -45.09 -22.77 -22.70
C SER A 1110 -44.58 -21.36 -22.35
N TRP A 1111 -44.03 -21.19 -21.15
CA TRP A 1111 -43.43 -19.90 -20.77
C TRP A 1111 -42.22 -19.57 -21.65
N GLN A 1112 -41.49 -20.58 -22.13
CA GLN A 1112 -40.39 -20.41 -23.09
C GLN A 1112 -40.91 -19.89 -24.44
N ASP A 1113 -42.02 -20.45 -24.94
CA ASP A 1113 -42.69 -20.00 -26.16
C ASP A 1113 -43.11 -18.53 -26.02
N LYS A 1114 -43.81 -18.17 -24.94
CA LYS A 1114 -44.25 -16.78 -24.70
C LYS A 1114 -43.09 -15.79 -24.52
N LEU A 1115 -42.02 -16.20 -23.82
CA LEU A 1115 -40.83 -15.38 -23.62
C LEU A 1115 -40.13 -15.12 -24.95
N ILE A 1116 -39.83 -16.15 -25.73
CA ILE A 1116 -39.09 -16.02 -26.99
C ILE A 1116 -39.91 -15.22 -28.01
N GLU A 1117 -41.21 -15.46 -28.10
CA GLU A 1117 -42.08 -14.76 -29.04
C GLU A 1117 -42.21 -13.25 -28.73
N SER A 1118 -42.08 -12.84 -27.46
CA SER A 1118 -42.12 -11.40 -27.08
C SER A 1118 -40.92 -10.60 -27.58
N PHE A 1119 -39.80 -11.29 -27.81
CA PHE A 1119 -38.63 -10.70 -28.44
C PHE A 1119 -38.74 -10.78 -29.96
N ALA A 1120 -39.32 -11.84 -30.51
CA ALA A 1120 -39.29 -12.18 -31.93
C ALA A 1120 -39.60 -11.00 -32.88
N GLY A 1121 -40.68 -10.26 -32.64
CA GLY A 1121 -41.08 -9.16 -33.53
C GLY A 1121 -40.09 -8.00 -33.57
N THR A 1122 -39.60 -7.58 -32.42
CA THR A 1122 -38.66 -6.44 -32.33
C THR A 1122 -37.24 -6.87 -32.67
N HIS A 1123 -36.87 -8.08 -32.26
CA HIS A 1123 -35.56 -8.68 -32.47
C HIS A 1123 -35.31 -8.97 -33.95
N ASP A 1124 -36.28 -9.51 -34.68
CA ASP A 1124 -36.19 -9.73 -36.13
C ASP A 1124 -36.13 -8.41 -36.91
N MET A 1125 -36.91 -7.43 -36.49
CA MET A 1125 -36.92 -6.12 -37.15
C MET A 1125 -35.55 -5.44 -37.00
N ILE A 1126 -34.99 -5.41 -35.78
CA ILE A 1126 -33.73 -4.73 -35.45
C ILE A 1126 -32.53 -5.55 -35.93
N GLY A 1127 -32.54 -6.85 -35.64
CA GLY A 1127 -31.47 -7.80 -35.92
C GLY A 1127 -31.39 -8.22 -37.39
N GLY A 1128 -32.52 -8.27 -38.10
CA GLY A 1128 -32.59 -8.80 -39.46
C GLY A 1128 -33.03 -7.80 -40.52
N LYS A 1129 -34.21 -7.19 -40.37
CA LYS A 1129 -34.79 -6.34 -41.43
C LYS A 1129 -34.05 -5.00 -41.59
N LEU A 1130 -33.82 -4.28 -40.50
CA LEU A 1130 -33.21 -2.95 -40.50
C LEU A 1130 -31.70 -2.99 -40.76
N SER A 1131 -31.05 -4.09 -40.41
CA SER A 1131 -29.64 -4.36 -40.71
C SER A 1131 -29.39 -4.78 -42.16
N GLY A 1132 -30.45 -4.96 -42.97
CA GLY A 1132 -30.36 -5.43 -44.36
C GLY A 1132 -29.95 -6.91 -44.47
N LEU A 1133 -30.20 -7.68 -43.42
CA LEU A 1133 -29.82 -9.08 -43.28
C LEU A 1133 -30.93 -10.06 -43.67
N TYR A 1134 -32.15 -9.57 -43.89
CA TYR A 1134 -33.22 -10.30 -44.57
C TYR A 1134 -33.40 -9.83 -46.02
N ASP A 1135 -33.66 -10.76 -46.91
CA ASP A 1135 -33.93 -10.48 -48.32
C ASP A 1135 -35.41 -10.10 -48.59
N ASP A 1136 -35.70 -9.79 -49.85
CA ASP A 1136 -37.04 -9.36 -50.28
C ASP A 1136 -38.08 -10.49 -50.28
N GLN A 1137 -37.63 -11.75 -50.25
CA GLN A 1137 -38.48 -12.94 -50.13
C GLN A 1137 -38.82 -13.28 -48.68
N GLY A 1138 -38.30 -12.49 -47.72
CA GLY A 1138 -38.54 -12.71 -46.31
C GLY A 1138 -37.64 -13.79 -45.71
N ASN A 1139 -36.50 -14.12 -46.33
CA ASN A 1139 -35.53 -15.09 -45.82
C ASN A 1139 -34.26 -14.42 -45.31
N ALA A 1140 -33.35 -15.20 -44.72
CA ALA A 1140 -32.00 -14.73 -44.47
C ALA A 1140 -31.29 -14.41 -45.80
N LYS A 1141 -30.63 -13.26 -45.88
CA LYS A 1141 -29.96 -12.80 -47.10
C LYS A 1141 -28.99 -13.86 -47.64
N ARG A 1142 -29.11 -14.18 -48.93
CA ARG A 1142 -28.22 -15.10 -49.65
C ARG A 1142 -26.87 -14.45 -49.97
N ALA A 1143 -25.85 -15.28 -50.18
CA ALA A 1143 -24.48 -14.94 -50.58
C ALA A 1143 -23.74 -14.00 -49.62
N ARG A 1144 -24.01 -14.11 -48.31
CA ARG A 1144 -23.30 -13.36 -47.27
C ARG A 1144 -21.81 -13.71 -47.24
N THR A 1145 -20.95 -12.71 -47.27
CA THR A 1145 -19.51 -12.83 -46.99
C THR A 1145 -19.26 -13.29 -45.55
N ASP A 1146 -18.08 -13.83 -45.24
CA ASP A 1146 -17.77 -14.27 -43.87
C ASP A 1146 -17.82 -13.11 -42.85
N GLY A 1147 -17.48 -11.89 -43.29
CA GLY A 1147 -17.67 -10.66 -42.50
C GLY A 1147 -19.13 -10.31 -42.26
N GLU A 1148 -20.01 -10.47 -43.26
CA GLU A 1148 -21.46 -10.27 -43.11
C GLU A 1148 -22.11 -11.37 -42.25
N LYS A 1149 -21.61 -12.62 -42.29
CA LYS A 1149 -22.07 -13.70 -41.40
C LYS A 1149 -21.68 -13.43 -39.94
N TYR A 1150 -20.44 -13.01 -39.69
CA TYR A 1150 -19.97 -12.62 -38.35
C TYR A 1150 -20.72 -11.39 -37.82
N PHE A 1151 -20.95 -10.39 -38.67
CA PHE A 1151 -21.80 -9.23 -38.33
C PHE A 1151 -23.24 -9.67 -38.03
N HIS A 1152 -23.81 -10.59 -38.80
CA HIS A 1152 -25.16 -11.11 -38.58
C HIS A 1152 -25.30 -11.79 -37.21
N GLU A 1153 -24.39 -12.69 -36.84
CA GLU A 1153 -24.42 -13.36 -35.52
C GLU A 1153 -24.18 -12.37 -34.37
N THR A 1154 -23.24 -11.43 -34.53
CA THR A 1154 -22.91 -10.41 -33.52
C THR A 1154 -24.07 -9.41 -33.34
N TRP A 1155 -24.64 -8.92 -34.44
CA TRP A 1155 -25.73 -7.96 -34.44
C TRP A 1155 -27.04 -8.56 -33.93
N THR A 1156 -27.30 -9.84 -34.23
CA THR A 1156 -28.43 -10.60 -33.68
C THR A 1156 -28.34 -10.69 -32.14
N MET A 1157 -27.14 -10.85 -31.56
CA MET A 1157 -26.97 -10.80 -30.10
C MET A 1157 -27.09 -9.38 -29.52
N VAL A 1158 -26.66 -8.35 -30.26
CA VAL A 1158 -26.83 -6.93 -29.88
C VAL A 1158 -28.31 -6.51 -29.90
N ALA A 1159 -29.11 -7.07 -30.80
CA ALA A 1159 -30.54 -6.80 -30.88
C ALA A 1159 -31.30 -7.27 -29.63
N ILE A 1160 -30.85 -8.30 -28.91
CA ILE A 1160 -31.54 -8.85 -27.71
C ILE A 1160 -31.71 -7.79 -26.59
N PRO A 1161 -30.65 -7.14 -26.08
CA PRO A 1161 -30.80 -6.10 -25.06
C PRO A 1161 -31.54 -4.86 -25.58
N ILE A 1162 -31.51 -4.59 -26.89
CA ILE A 1162 -32.25 -3.47 -27.51
C ILE A 1162 -33.75 -3.78 -27.60
N SER A 1163 -34.10 -5.04 -27.86
CA SER A 1163 -35.48 -5.56 -27.89
C SER A 1163 -36.07 -5.77 -26.49
N ALA A 1164 -35.24 -5.90 -25.46
CA ALA A 1164 -35.68 -6.19 -24.10
C ALA A 1164 -36.70 -5.18 -23.53
N PRO A 1165 -36.56 -3.83 -23.68
CA PRO A 1165 -37.57 -2.88 -23.22
C PRO A 1165 -38.94 -3.09 -23.87
N PHE A 1166 -38.96 -3.49 -25.15
CA PHE A 1166 -40.19 -3.78 -25.90
C PHE A 1166 -40.83 -5.09 -25.42
N ALA A 1167 -40.04 -6.16 -25.34
CA ALA A 1167 -40.50 -7.45 -24.81
C ALA A 1167 -40.97 -7.37 -23.34
N MET A 1168 -40.28 -6.60 -22.50
CA MET A 1168 -40.66 -6.36 -21.10
C MET A 1168 -41.94 -5.52 -20.98
N SER A 1169 -42.21 -4.63 -21.94
CA SER A 1169 -43.45 -3.82 -21.97
C SER A 1169 -44.69 -4.69 -22.12
N GLU A 1170 -44.53 -5.83 -22.79
CA GLU A 1170 -45.57 -6.84 -23.01
C GLU A 1170 -45.69 -7.84 -21.86
N GLN A 1171 -44.56 -8.24 -21.23
CA GLN A 1171 -44.56 -9.31 -20.24
C GLN A 1171 -44.76 -8.88 -18.78
N LEU A 1172 -44.39 -7.64 -18.42
CA LEU A 1172 -44.45 -7.21 -17.02
C LEU A 1172 -45.82 -6.60 -16.65
N PRO A 1173 -46.39 -6.95 -15.48
CA PRO A 1173 -47.64 -6.37 -14.99
C PRO A 1173 -47.57 -4.85 -14.87
N SER A 1174 -48.68 -4.14 -15.13
CA SER A 1174 -48.75 -2.66 -15.06
C SER A 1174 -48.25 -2.04 -13.73
N PRO A 1175 -48.39 -2.68 -12.55
CA PRO A 1175 -47.78 -2.19 -11.31
C PRO A 1175 -46.23 -2.15 -11.33
N VAL A 1176 -45.59 -3.13 -11.96
CA VAL A 1176 -44.12 -3.23 -12.08
C VAL A 1176 -43.59 -2.13 -13.00
N TRP A 1177 -44.30 -1.86 -14.10
CA TRP A 1177 -43.99 -0.75 -15.00
C TRP A 1177 -44.25 0.62 -14.38
N ASN A 1178 -45.28 0.77 -13.54
CA ASN A 1178 -45.49 2.00 -12.79
C ASN A 1178 -44.31 2.27 -11.84
N ALA A 1179 -43.78 1.26 -11.15
CA ALA A 1179 -42.58 1.39 -10.31
C ALA A 1179 -41.34 1.79 -11.14
N ILE A 1180 -41.12 1.17 -12.31
CA ILE A 1180 -40.04 1.52 -13.24
C ILE A 1180 -40.22 2.95 -13.78
N SER A 1181 -41.44 3.35 -14.12
CA SER A 1181 -41.76 4.71 -14.60
C SER A 1181 -41.61 5.78 -13.50
N ILE A 1182 -41.84 5.42 -12.25
CA ILE A 1182 -41.62 6.28 -11.07
C ILE A 1182 -40.13 6.44 -10.82
N LEU A 1183 -39.33 5.37 -10.96
CA LEU A 1183 -37.86 5.42 -10.91
C LEU A 1183 -37.28 6.27 -12.06
N LEU A 1184 -37.80 6.13 -13.28
CA LEU A 1184 -37.38 6.93 -14.45
C LEU A 1184 -37.87 8.38 -14.37
N LYS A 1185 -39.01 8.66 -13.72
CA LYS A 1185 -39.48 10.03 -13.44
C LYS A 1185 -38.73 10.68 -12.28
N ALA A 1186 -38.26 9.92 -11.28
CA ALA A 1186 -37.40 10.40 -10.22
C ALA A 1186 -35.96 10.70 -10.70
N ALA A 1187 -35.59 10.20 -11.88
CA ALA A 1187 -34.34 10.49 -12.58
C ALA A 1187 -34.42 11.71 -13.55
N LYS A 1188 -35.58 12.37 -13.64
CA LYS A 1188 -35.75 13.71 -14.26
C LYS A 1188 -35.88 14.77 -13.17
#